data_AF-M7BV30-F1
#
_entry.id   AF-M7BV30-F1
#
_cell.length_a   1.000
_cell.length_b   1.000
_cell.length_c   1.000
_cell.angle_alpha   90.00
_cell.angle_beta   90.00
_cell.angle_gamma   90.00
#
_symmetry.space_group_name_H-M   'P 1'
#
loop_
_entity.id
_entity.type
_entity.pdbx_description
1 polymer ?
#
loop_
_entity_poly.entity_id
_entity_poly.type
_entity_poly.pdbx_seq_one_letter_code
_entity_poly.pdbx_strand_id
1 'polypeptide(L)'
;FFSLGSVYEPLKSINLPKPEGESLWNKLDHYYRIVKSTVLLYQSPTTGLFPTKTFGDNQKAKVQDSLYCAACAWALAVAYRRIDDDKGRTHELEHTAIKCMRGILYCCMRQADKINAVSLFLLYLVEMISSGLQIIYNTDEVSFIQNLVFCVERAYRVPDFGVWERGSKYNNGSTELHSSYPAFAVDDDALYSQTLDKVVRKLKGKYGFKRFLRDGYRTSLEDENRRYYKPAEIKLFDGIECEFPLFFIFMMIDGIFRGNAEQVKEYQELLDPLLQQSAEGYPVVPRYYYVPADFVELEKKNPGSQKRFPSNSGRDGKLFLWGQALYIIAKLLVDGLVNPKDIDPIGRYIPPQDQRNVSMRYSNQGPLENDLVVHVALIAESQRLQVFLNTYGIQTQTPQQVEPIQIWAQQELVKIYRILGKTVVCYPIIFDLSDFYMSQDVMLLIDDIKNALQFIKQYWKMHGRPLFLVLIREDNIRGSRFNPILDMLAAFKKGVVGGVKVHVDRVQTLISGAVVEQLDFLRISETEEPPEFKSFEELELPKQSKVKRQTSTPNVSELEQQPEVNINDWKNRSTYEILEKLNDCNCLASQAILLSILLKKEGPNFITKEGTVSDQIERIYRRAGSKKLWSVVRFAASLLGKLVDSLAPSITNVLVQGKQVTLGAFGQEEEVISNPLSPGVIKNILYDKCNLQDEREAVIQQELVIHIGWIISNSPELFSGMLKIRVGWIIHAMKYELKIRAGDMPPMDLYQLSPSEVKQLLLDILQPQQQGRCWLNRRQIDGSLNRTPHGFYDRVWQILERTPNGVIVAEKYLPQQPTLSDMTMYEMNFSLLVEDMLQNIDQPEYRQIIVELLMVVSLILERNPELEFQDKVDLDKLVKEAFHYFQKDETRLKGVEKQPERTCFNTEIKPPSNSTLVIVTYHRTWNPYRGILKLHPIFDGDLILKEISPEPPPLAIEPPPKLIGSKLPMDQDTTLPEQQMENLQTYLHCYDDQHPPPSKIDGSYTCLSQHGVLRQVH
;
A
#
# COMPACT_ATOMS: atom_id res chain seq x y z
N PHE A 1 -16.01 -17.07 45.37
CA PHE A 1 -15.14 -17.15 46.56
C PHE A 1 -14.02 -16.15 46.35
N PHE A 2 -13.91 -15.22 47.31
CA PHE A 2 -13.18 -13.96 47.26
C PHE A 2 -11.66 -14.11 47.38
N SER A 3 -10.96 -13.01 47.05
CA SER A 3 -9.59 -12.64 47.44
C SER A 3 -8.44 -13.29 46.67
N LEU A 4 -7.87 -12.53 45.72
CA LEU A 4 -6.43 -12.40 45.50
C LEU A 4 -6.17 -10.98 44.95
N GLY A 5 -5.24 -10.28 45.59
CA GLY A 5 -5.24 -8.84 45.74
C GLY A 5 -4.88 -8.02 44.49
N SER A 6 -5.40 -6.78 44.49
CA SER A 6 -4.95 -5.70 43.62
C SER A 6 -3.47 -5.42 43.86
N VAL A 7 -2.63 -5.65 42.86
CA VAL A 7 -1.26 -5.11 42.78
C VAL A 7 -1.18 -4.21 41.56
N TYR A 8 -1.92 -3.11 41.62
CA TYR A 8 -1.60 -1.89 40.90
C TYR A 8 -1.72 -0.76 41.92
N GLU A 9 -0.60 -0.38 42.53
CA GLU A 9 -0.51 0.98 43.06
C GLU A 9 -0.46 1.91 41.84
N PRO A 10 -1.48 2.77 41.62
CA PRO A 10 -1.35 3.84 40.66
C PRO A 10 -0.26 4.78 41.18
N LEU A 11 0.57 5.31 40.29
CA LEU A 11 1.51 6.40 40.61
C LEU A 11 0.77 7.50 41.39
N LYS A 12 0.94 7.52 42.71
CA LYS A 12 0.56 8.63 43.58
C LYS A 12 1.51 9.79 43.31
N SER A 13 1.20 10.60 42.31
CA SER A 13 1.77 11.94 42.22
C SER A 13 0.83 12.85 41.47
N ILE A 14 0.22 13.80 42.20
CA ILE A 14 0.20 15.26 41.94
C ILE A 14 -0.89 15.88 42.83
N ASN A 15 -0.49 16.84 43.68
CA ASN A 15 -1.39 17.67 44.47
C ASN A 15 -2.25 18.53 43.54
N LEU A 16 -3.55 18.25 43.44
CA LEU A 16 -4.51 19.18 42.86
C LEU A 16 -4.91 20.23 43.90
N PRO A 17 -5.01 21.52 43.54
CA PRO A 17 -5.64 22.50 44.41
C PRO A 17 -7.09 22.10 44.67
N LYS A 18 -7.53 22.19 45.94
CA LYS A 18 -8.91 21.91 46.34
C LYS A 18 -9.86 22.83 45.54
N PRO A 19 -10.85 22.29 44.79
CA PRO A 19 -11.87 23.12 44.18
C PRO A 19 -12.79 23.66 45.27
N GLU A 20 -12.91 24.99 45.34
CA GLU A 20 -13.99 25.63 46.08
C GLU A 20 -15.33 25.28 45.40
N GLY A 21 -16.27 24.70 46.15
CA GLY A 21 -17.71 24.78 45.83
C GLY A 21 -18.49 23.50 45.51
N GLU A 22 -17.89 22.38 45.10
CA GLU A 22 -18.64 21.14 44.79
C GLU A 22 -17.78 19.88 44.94
N SER A 23 -18.34 18.77 45.43
CA SER A 23 -17.56 17.52 45.55
C SER A 23 -17.21 17.00 44.15
N LEU A 24 -15.95 16.61 43.93
CA LEU A 24 -15.46 16.06 42.65
C LEU A 24 -16.32 14.89 42.14
N TRP A 25 -16.88 14.11 43.07
CA TRP A 25 -17.81 13.03 42.77
C TRP A 25 -19.12 13.53 42.14
N ASN A 26 -19.69 14.65 42.61
CA ASN A 26 -20.91 15.22 42.03
C ASN A 26 -20.69 15.67 40.58
N LYS A 27 -19.53 16.27 40.28
CA LYS A 27 -19.18 16.68 38.91
C LYS A 27 -19.07 15.48 37.97
N LEU A 28 -18.41 14.40 38.40
CA LEU A 28 -18.33 13.19 37.60
C LEU A 28 -19.69 12.49 37.47
N ASP A 29 -20.51 12.45 38.53
CA ASP A 29 -21.87 11.90 38.48
C ASP A 29 -22.74 12.67 37.47
N HIS A 30 -22.58 13.99 37.38
CA HIS A 30 -23.24 14.81 36.36
C HIS A 30 -22.85 14.38 34.94
N TYR A 31 -21.54 14.26 34.65
CA TYR A 31 -21.05 13.80 33.34
C TYR A 31 -21.46 12.36 33.03
N TYR A 32 -21.48 11.46 34.02
CA TYR A 32 -21.96 10.10 33.87
C TYR A 32 -23.42 10.05 33.43
N ARG A 33 -24.28 10.88 34.04
CA ARG A 33 -25.70 10.97 33.62
C ARG A 33 -25.83 11.48 32.19
N ILE A 34 -25.04 12.48 31.80
CA ILE A 34 -25.01 13.00 30.42
C ILE A 34 -24.58 11.90 29.43
N VAL A 35 -23.46 11.22 29.70
CA VAL A 35 -22.96 10.13 28.85
C VAL A 35 -23.99 9.01 28.72
N LYS A 36 -24.65 8.65 29.82
CA LYS A 36 -25.67 7.60 29.84
C LYS A 36 -26.90 7.96 29.01
N SER A 37 -27.41 9.19 29.13
CA SER A 37 -28.63 9.62 28.44
C SER A 37 -28.42 10.04 26.98
N THR A 38 -27.22 10.53 26.63
CA THR A 38 -26.96 11.09 25.29
C THR A 38 -26.11 10.20 24.39
N VAL A 39 -25.30 9.29 24.94
CA VAL A 39 -24.39 8.42 24.17
C VAL A 39 -24.70 6.93 24.40
N LEU A 40 -24.59 6.44 25.63
CA LEU A 40 -24.65 4.99 25.92
C LEU A 40 -26.01 4.36 25.67
N LEU A 41 -27.10 5.15 25.77
CA LEU A 41 -28.45 4.72 25.41
C LEU A 41 -28.53 4.12 23.99
N TYR A 42 -27.64 4.54 23.10
CA TYR A 42 -27.62 4.12 21.70
C TYR A 42 -26.63 2.99 21.41
N GLN A 43 -25.87 2.51 22.39
CA GLN A 43 -24.93 1.42 22.16
C GLN A 43 -25.67 0.12 21.87
N SER A 44 -25.32 -0.56 20.78
CA SER A 44 -25.87 -1.86 20.45
C SER A 44 -25.49 -2.90 21.52
N PRO A 45 -26.46 -3.63 22.11
CA PRO A 45 -26.16 -4.66 23.10
C PRO A 45 -25.51 -5.90 22.50
N THR A 46 -25.64 -6.13 21.19
CA THR A 46 -25.05 -7.28 20.49
C THR A 46 -23.67 -6.97 19.94
N THR A 47 -23.53 -5.88 19.20
CA THR A 47 -22.29 -5.54 18.49
C THR A 47 -21.38 -4.59 19.27
N GLY A 48 -21.92 -3.84 20.23
CA GLY A 48 -21.18 -2.77 20.91
C GLY A 48 -21.03 -1.48 20.10
N LEU A 49 -21.49 -1.44 18.84
CA LEU A 49 -21.37 -0.30 17.94
C LEU A 49 -22.45 0.75 18.18
N PHE A 50 -22.19 1.97 17.68
CA PHE A 50 -23.10 3.10 17.76
C PHE A 50 -23.73 3.41 16.38
N PRO A 51 -25.04 3.67 16.31
CA PRO A 51 -25.72 3.92 15.05
C PRO A 51 -25.41 5.32 14.50
N THR A 52 -25.42 5.45 13.17
CA THR A 52 -25.17 6.74 12.49
C THR A 52 -26.33 7.73 12.68
N LYS A 53 -27.53 7.21 12.98
CA LYS A 53 -28.74 8.02 13.24
C LYS A 53 -29.42 7.48 14.49
N THR A 54 -29.85 8.40 15.34
CA THR A 54 -30.48 8.13 16.65
C THR A 54 -32.01 8.04 16.57
N PHE A 55 -32.56 7.91 15.35
CA PHE A 55 -33.99 7.81 15.09
C PHE A 55 -34.27 6.84 13.92
N GLY A 56 -35.41 6.15 13.99
CA GLY A 56 -35.84 5.13 13.03
C GLY A 56 -35.07 3.81 13.14
N ASP A 57 -35.45 2.82 12.33
CA ASP A 57 -34.79 1.50 12.28
C ASP A 57 -33.46 1.55 11.50
N ASN A 58 -32.56 2.47 11.86
CA ASN A 58 -31.27 2.60 11.20
C ASN A 58 -30.29 1.51 11.69
N GLN A 59 -30.05 0.52 10.84
CA GLN A 59 -29.14 -0.60 11.08
C GLN A 59 -27.66 -0.30 10.75
N LYS A 60 -27.30 0.96 10.43
CA LYS A 60 -25.95 1.33 9.98
C LYS A 60 -25.14 2.03 11.06
N ALA A 61 -23.92 1.55 11.29
CA ALA A 61 -22.89 2.17 12.13
C ALA A 61 -21.70 2.62 11.29
N LYS A 62 -21.07 3.74 11.68
CA LYS A 62 -19.77 4.16 11.14
C LYS A 62 -18.69 3.88 12.18
N VAL A 63 -17.53 3.41 11.71
CA VAL A 63 -16.35 3.14 12.56
C VAL A 63 -15.95 4.41 13.32
N GLN A 64 -15.81 5.53 12.61
CA GLN A 64 -15.44 6.82 13.22
C GLN A 64 -16.39 7.26 14.33
N ASP A 65 -17.70 7.30 14.07
CA ASP A 65 -18.69 7.73 15.07
C ASP A 65 -18.61 6.83 16.32
N SER A 66 -18.47 5.51 16.11
CA SER A 66 -18.33 4.54 17.20
C SER A 66 -17.03 4.72 17.99
N LEU A 67 -15.92 5.07 17.35
CA LEU A 67 -14.63 5.35 17.99
C LEU A 67 -14.73 6.54 18.94
N TYR A 68 -15.31 7.66 18.52
CA TYR A 68 -15.45 8.82 19.40
C TYR A 68 -16.38 8.54 20.58
N CYS A 69 -17.47 7.78 20.38
CA CYS A 69 -18.32 7.33 21.47
C CYS A 69 -17.57 6.44 22.48
N ALA A 70 -16.75 5.50 21.99
CA ALA A 70 -15.90 4.67 22.84
C ALA A 70 -14.85 5.50 23.59
N ALA A 71 -14.21 6.45 22.90
CA ALA A 71 -13.24 7.38 23.49
C ALA A 71 -13.87 8.26 24.58
N CYS A 72 -15.12 8.69 24.41
CA CYS A 72 -15.85 9.44 25.42
C CYS A 72 -16.15 8.59 26.68
N ALA A 73 -16.60 7.35 26.51
CA ALA A 73 -16.83 6.45 27.64
C ALA A 73 -15.51 6.14 28.38
N TRP A 74 -14.44 5.89 27.63
CA TRP A 74 -13.09 5.68 28.15
C TRP A 74 -12.55 6.90 28.90
N ALA A 75 -12.64 8.11 28.33
CA ALA A 75 -12.21 9.35 28.96
C ALA A 75 -12.89 9.56 30.33
N LEU A 76 -14.19 9.33 30.40
CA LEU A 76 -14.93 9.40 31.66
C LEU A 76 -14.51 8.29 32.64
N ALA A 77 -14.24 7.07 32.14
CA ALA A 77 -13.72 5.98 32.97
C ALA A 77 -12.37 6.35 33.59
N VAL A 78 -11.46 6.92 32.81
CA VAL A 78 -10.14 7.38 33.27
C VAL A 78 -10.28 8.48 34.32
N ALA A 79 -11.26 9.38 34.18
CA ALA A 79 -11.60 10.36 35.21
C ALA A 79 -12.04 9.68 36.52
N TYR A 80 -12.87 8.63 36.44
CA TYR A 80 -13.34 7.87 37.60
C TYR A 80 -12.24 7.05 38.28
N ARG A 81 -11.23 6.53 37.55
CA ARG A 81 -10.09 5.77 38.13
C ARG A 81 -9.37 6.50 39.27
N ARG A 82 -9.47 7.84 39.32
CA ARG A 82 -8.84 8.68 40.34
C ARG A 82 -9.58 8.68 41.69
N ILE A 83 -10.83 8.20 41.71
CA ILE A 83 -11.75 8.34 42.85
C ILE A 83 -12.42 7.00 43.21
N ASP A 84 -12.53 6.07 42.25
CA ASP A 84 -13.34 4.87 42.39
C ASP A 84 -12.65 3.84 43.31
N ASP A 85 -13.16 3.71 44.52
CA ASP A 85 -12.84 2.69 45.54
C ASP A 85 -14.03 1.71 45.64
N ASP A 86 -14.38 1.03 44.53
CA ASP A 86 -15.39 -0.05 44.42
C ASP A 86 -16.85 0.27 44.01
N LYS A 87 -17.19 1.37 43.29
CA LYS A 87 -18.60 1.65 42.86
C LYS A 87 -19.00 1.10 41.48
N GLY A 88 -18.13 0.35 40.80
CA GLY A 88 -18.44 -0.39 39.56
C GLY A 88 -18.65 0.45 38.28
N ARG A 89 -18.67 1.79 38.38
CA ARG A 89 -18.90 2.69 37.23
C ARG A 89 -17.70 2.74 36.28
N THR A 90 -16.48 2.70 36.83
CA THR A 90 -15.27 2.58 36.02
C THR A 90 -15.37 1.32 35.14
N HIS A 91 -15.71 0.17 35.74
CA HIS A 91 -15.86 -1.08 34.99
C HIS A 91 -16.97 -1.03 33.93
N GLU A 92 -18.13 -0.43 34.21
CA GLU A 92 -19.21 -0.26 33.22
C GLU A 92 -18.72 0.52 31.99
N LEU A 93 -18.06 1.65 32.22
CA LEU A 93 -17.57 2.54 31.16
C LEU A 93 -16.41 1.92 30.37
N GLU A 94 -15.46 1.28 31.05
CA GLU A 94 -14.37 0.54 30.41
C GLU A 94 -14.89 -0.61 29.56
N HIS A 95 -15.84 -1.39 30.08
CA HIS A 95 -16.43 -2.50 29.34
C HIS A 95 -17.24 -2.02 28.14
N THR A 96 -17.90 -0.87 28.25
CA THR A 96 -18.56 -0.20 27.12
C THR A 96 -17.56 0.11 26.00
N ALA A 97 -16.41 0.71 26.35
CA ALA A 97 -15.36 1.04 25.39
C ALA A 97 -14.75 -0.24 24.76
N ILE A 98 -14.40 -1.24 25.59
CA ILE A 98 -13.87 -2.54 25.13
C ILE A 98 -14.85 -3.19 24.16
N LYS A 99 -16.14 -3.26 24.51
CA LYS A 99 -17.17 -3.89 23.68
C LYS A 99 -17.30 -3.21 22.32
N CYS A 100 -17.24 -1.87 22.28
CA CYS A 100 -17.25 -1.12 21.02
C CYS A 100 -16.00 -1.40 20.18
N MET A 101 -14.81 -1.33 20.78
CA MET A 101 -13.54 -1.57 20.08
C MET A 101 -13.45 -2.99 19.53
N ARG A 102 -13.91 -3.98 20.30
CA ARG A 102 -14.02 -5.37 19.83
C ARG A 102 -15.05 -5.51 18.71
N GLY A 103 -16.20 -4.84 18.82
CA GLY A 103 -17.19 -4.78 17.75
C GLY A 103 -16.60 -4.27 16.44
N ILE A 104 -15.81 -3.19 16.50
CA ILE A 104 -15.09 -2.64 15.35
C ILE A 104 -14.08 -3.67 14.82
N LEU A 105 -13.26 -4.29 15.67
CA LEU A 105 -12.30 -5.31 15.28
C LEU A 105 -12.97 -6.48 14.53
N TYR A 106 -14.07 -7.01 15.05
CA TYR A 106 -14.83 -8.09 14.41
C TYR A 106 -15.41 -7.66 13.06
N CYS A 107 -15.94 -6.43 12.96
CA CYS A 107 -16.36 -5.87 11.68
C CYS A 107 -15.18 -5.76 10.72
N CYS A 108 -14.01 -5.35 11.22
CA CYS A 108 -12.82 -5.20 10.41
C CYS A 108 -12.36 -6.53 9.81
N MET A 109 -12.39 -7.60 10.60
CA MET A 109 -12.01 -8.94 10.15
C MET A 109 -13.01 -9.54 9.15
N ARG A 110 -14.29 -9.13 9.19
CA ARG A 110 -15.38 -9.72 8.37
C ARG A 110 -15.74 -8.91 7.12
N GLN A 111 -15.45 -7.62 7.10
CA GLN A 111 -15.86 -6.69 6.04
C GLN A 111 -14.69 -5.81 5.59
N ALA A 112 -13.54 -6.44 5.32
CA ALA A 112 -12.28 -5.76 4.99
C ALA A 112 -12.42 -4.71 3.87
N ASP A 113 -13.27 -4.97 2.88
CA ASP A 113 -13.53 -4.15 1.70
C ASP A 113 -14.29 -2.84 1.98
N LYS A 114 -14.89 -2.70 3.17
CA LYS A 114 -15.79 -1.57 3.52
C LYS A 114 -15.28 -0.68 4.65
N ILE A 115 -14.10 -0.96 5.18
CA ILE A 115 -13.60 -0.25 6.37
C ILE A 115 -12.88 1.02 5.97
N ASN A 116 -13.37 2.14 6.49
CA ASN A 116 -12.67 3.43 6.48
C ASN A 116 -12.10 3.73 7.87
N ALA A 117 -11.17 4.68 7.96
CA ALA A 117 -10.58 5.16 9.22
C ALA A 117 -9.78 4.11 10.01
N VAL A 118 -9.12 3.17 9.33
CA VAL A 118 -8.25 2.15 9.94
C VAL A 118 -7.18 2.78 10.85
N SER A 119 -6.54 3.85 10.39
CA SER A 119 -5.51 4.56 11.18
C SER A 119 -6.07 5.12 12.49
N LEU A 120 -7.30 5.65 12.47
CA LEU A 120 -7.95 6.20 13.67
C LEU A 120 -8.33 5.08 14.65
N PHE A 121 -8.77 3.92 14.14
CA PHE A 121 -9.02 2.75 14.98
C PHE A 121 -7.74 2.25 15.66
N LEU A 122 -6.66 2.08 14.90
CA LEU A 122 -5.36 1.65 15.45
C LEU A 122 -4.85 2.65 16.50
N LEU A 123 -5.07 3.94 16.28
CA LEU A 123 -4.69 4.98 17.21
C LEU A 123 -5.38 4.85 18.57
N TYR A 124 -6.72 4.83 18.57
CA TYR A 124 -7.49 4.67 19.80
C TYR A 124 -7.27 3.30 20.45
N LEU A 125 -7.02 2.26 19.65
CA LEU A 125 -6.65 0.93 20.14
C LEU A 125 -5.37 1.00 20.98
N VAL A 126 -4.32 1.66 20.47
CA VAL A 126 -3.06 1.85 21.20
C VAL A 126 -3.29 2.70 22.45
N GLU A 127 -3.96 3.86 22.36
CA GLU A 127 -4.24 4.72 23.51
C GLU A 127 -4.98 3.95 24.64
N MET A 128 -6.02 3.21 24.29
CA MET A 128 -6.82 2.44 25.24
C MET A 128 -6.03 1.28 25.86
N ILE A 129 -5.23 0.54 25.07
CA ILE A 129 -4.39 -0.56 25.58
C ILE A 129 -3.27 0.00 26.47
N SER A 130 -2.62 1.10 26.08
CA SER A 130 -1.62 1.80 26.89
C SER A 130 -2.19 2.33 28.21
N SER A 131 -3.49 2.62 28.25
CA SER A 131 -4.19 2.96 29.50
C SER A 131 -4.53 1.74 30.37
N GLY A 132 -4.30 0.51 29.91
CA GLY A 132 -4.54 -0.73 30.65
C GLY A 132 -5.81 -1.50 30.25
N LEU A 133 -6.51 -1.12 29.17
CA LEU A 133 -7.67 -1.88 28.68
C LEU A 133 -7.23 -3.13 27.89
N GLN A 134 -7.88 -4.26 28.16
CA GLN A 134 -7.67 -5.50 27.40
C GLN A 134 -8.67 -5.56 26.24
N ILE A 135 -8.19 -5.40 25.01
CA ILE A 135 -9.03 -5.39 23.80
C ILE A 135 -8.73 -6.57 22.86
N ILE A 136 -7.47 -7.00 22.75
CA ILE A 136 -7.00 -8.12 21.92
C ILE A 136 -6.83 -9.35 22.80
N TYR A 137 -7.35 -10.51 22.38
CA TYR A 137 -7.41 -11.73 23.21
C TYR A 137 -6.83 -12.99 22.57
N ASN A 138 -6.65 -13.06 21.25
CA ASN A 138 -6.16 -14.26 20.58
C ASN A 138 -5.14 -13.96 19.47
N THR A 139 -4.40 -14.98 19.03
CA THR A 139 -3.32 -14.87 18.03
C THR A 139 -3.82 -14.46 16.65
N ASP A 140 -5.05 -14.82 16.27
CA ASP A 140 -5.65 -14.40 15.00
C ASP A 140 -5.93 -12.89 14.99
N GLU A 141 -6.44 -12.34 16.11
CA GLU A 141 -6.64 -10.90 16.32
C GLU A 141 -5.29 -10.16 16.26
N VAL A 142 -4.23 -10.71 16.89
CA VAL A 142 -2.86 -10.15 16.81
C VAL A 142 -2.38 -10.09 15.36
N SER A 143 -2.48 -11.22 14.64
CA SER A 143 -2.04 -11.32 13.24
C SER A 143 -2.81 -10.34 12.35
N PHE A 144 -4.11 -10.17 12.60
CA PHE A 144 -4.93 -9.21 11.87
C PHE A 144 -4.52 -7.75 12.12
N ILE A 145 -4.32 -7.36 13.39
CA ILE A 145 -3.84 -6.01 13.74
C ILE A 145 -2.47 -5.74 13.10
N GLN A 146 -1.56 -6.71 13.13
CA GLN A 146 -0.26 -6.60 12.49
C GLN A 146 -0.40 -6.32 10.98
N ASN A 147 -1.29 -7.03 10.29
CA ASN A 147 -1.56 -6.80 8.87
C ASN A 147 -2.16 -5.41 8.61
N LEU A 148 -3.02 -4.89 9.50
CA LEU A 148 -3.53 -3.52 9.40
C LEU A 148 -2.42 -2.48 9.54
N VAL A 149 -1.49 -2.67 10.48
CA VAL A 149 -0.32 -1.79 10.66
C VAL A 149 0.55 -1.79 9.40
N PHE A 150 0.89 -2.96 8.85
CA PHE A 150 1.63 -3.07 7.59
C PHE A 150 0.90 -2.41 6.41
N CYS A 151 -0.43 -2.51 6.38
CA CYS A 151 -1.24 -1.84 5.37
C CYS A 151 -1.10 -0.32 5.48
N VAL A 152 -1.28 0.25 6.67
CA VAL A 152 -1.17 1.70 6.90
C VAL A 152 0.25 2.23 6.64
N GLU A 153 1.28 1.49 7.06
CA GLU A 153 2.70 1.83 6.84
C GLU A 153 3.01 2.07 5.36
N ARG A 154 2.32 1.36 4.47
CA ARG A 154 2.51 1.47 3.02
C ARG A 154 1.49 2.41 2.39
N ALA A 155 0.25 2.37 2.85
CA ALA A 155 -0.89 3.12 2.31
C ALA A 155 -0.89 4.62 2.62
N TYR A 156 -0.11 5.12 3.58
CA TYR A 156 -0.18 6.54 3.99
C TYR A 156 0.11 7.56 2.88
N ARG A 157 0.74 7.15 1.78
CA ARG A 157 1.01 8.00 0.60
C ARG A 157 -0.06 7.89 -0.48
N VAL A 158 -1.03 7.01 -0.30
CA VAL A 158 -2.09 6.76 -1.28
C VAL A 158 -3.18 7.79 -1.06
N PRO A 159 -3.54 8.56 -2.10
CA PRO A 159 -4.62 9.52 -1.99
C PRO A 159 -5.95 8.78 -1.73
N ASP A 160 -6.56 9.02 -0.57
CA ASP A 160 -7.86 8.47 -0.17
C ASP A 160 -8.88 9.59 0.11
N PHE A 161 -10.16 9.27 0.20
CA PHE A 161 -11.16 10.23 0.66
C PHE A 161 -10.82 10.71 2.07
N GLY A 162 -10.85 12.03 2.28
CA GLY A 162 -10.73 12.60 3.62
C GLY A 162 -11.84 12.11 4.55
N VAL A 163 -11.76 12.49 5.83
CA VAL A 163 -12.70 12.09 6.91
C VAL A 163 -14.19 12.27 6.56
N TRP A 164 -14.49 13.11 5.57
CA TRP A 164 -15.85 13.39 5.11
C TRP A 164 -16.39 12.41 4.07
N GLU A 165 -15.60 11.43 3.62
CA GLU A 165 -15.94 10.42 2.59
C GLU A 165 -16.46 11.05 1.28
N ARG A 166 -16.10 12.32 1.03
CA ARG A 166 -16.48 13.15 -0.12
C ARG A 166 -15.30 14.06 -0.48
N GLY A 167 -15.14 14.34 -1.77
CA GLY A 167 -14.07 15.19 -2.30
C GLY A 167 -13.15 14.46 -3.28
N SER A 168 -12.17 15.18 -3.82
CA SER A 168 -11.10 14.57 -4.62
C SER A 168 -10.22 13.71 -3.71
N LYS A 169 -9.80 12.53 -4.20
CA LYS A 169 -8.80 11.70 -3.50
C LYS A 169 -7.45 12.41 -3.44
N TYR A 170 -7.17 13.32 -4.37
CA TYR A 170 -5.93 14.08 -4.44
C TYR A 170 -5.98 15.32 -3.55
N ASN A 171 -4.87 15.60 -2.87
CA ASN A 171 -4.64 16.88 -2.23
C ASN A 171 -4.59 17.98 -3.30
N ASN A 172 -5.69 18.70 -3.46
CA ASN A 172 -5.86 19.80 -4.40
C ASN A 172 -5.61 21.18 -3.74
N GLY A 173 -5.03 21.20 -2.53
CA GLY A 173 -4.80 22.41 -1.75
C GLY A 173 -6.06 22.98 -1.08
N SER A 174 -7.16 22.23 -1.01
CA SER A 174 -8.34 22.60 -0.21
C SER A 174 -7.99 22.62 1.27
N THR A 175 -8.33 23.72 1.94
CA THR A 175 -8.12 23.87 3.38
C THR A 175 -9.11 22.99 4.13
N GLU A 176 -8.62 22.10 5.00
CA GLU A 176 -9.39 21.26 5.92
C GLU A 176 -8.74 21.29 7.32
N LEU A 177 -9.52 21.05 8.38
CA LEU A 177 -9.03 21.02 9.77
C LEU A 177 -8.82 19.58 10.24
N HIS A 178 -7.59 19.05 10.14
CA HIS A 178 -7.21 17.72 10.65
C HIS A 178 -5.90 17.71 11.47
N SER A 179 -5.32 18.89 11.70
CA SER A 179 -3.95 19.01 12.24
C SER A 179 -3.84 18.77 13.75
N SER A 180 -4.96 18.76 14.48
CA SER A 180 -5.04 18.70 15.95
C SER A 180 -5.45 17.30 16.46
N TYR A 181 -6.02 17.22 17.67
CA TYR A 181 -6.58 16.00 18.24
C TYR A 181 -7.54 15.31 17.26
N PRO A 182 -7.47 13.97 17.10
CA PRO A 182 -6.59 13.04 17.81
C PRO A 182 -5.26 12.76 17.11
N ALA A 183 -4.98 13.35 15.94
CA ALA A 183 -3.84 12.95 15.09
C ALA A 183 -2.51 13.59 15.50
N PHE A 184 -2.50 14.90 15.75
CA PHE A 184 -1.28 15.70 16.02
C PHE A 184 -0.23 15.59 14.89
N ALA A 185 -0.68 15.76 13.63
CA ALA A 185 0.11 15.39 12.45
C ALA A 185 1.20 16.41 12.05
N VAL A 186 1.32 17.56 12.73
CA VAL A 186 2.22 18.65 12.34
C VAL A 186 3.14 19.01 13.50
N ASP A 187 4.43 18.72 13.34
CA ASP A 187 5.47 19.01 14.35
C ASP A 187 6.04 20.44 14.24
N ASP A 188 5.84 21.11 13.09
CA ASP A 188 6.30 22.48 12.85
C ASP A 188 5.22 23.49 13.28
N ASP A 189 5.45 24.18 14.40
CA ASP A 189 4.54 25.17 14.94
C ASP A 189 4.30 26.35 13.99
N ALA A 190 5.29 26.79 13.20
CA ALA A 190 5.11 27.89 12.27
C ALA A 190 4.18 27.48 11.12
N LEU A 191 4.38 26.30 10.56
CA LEU A 191 3.51 25.73 9.54
C LEU A 191 2.10 25.47 10.08
N TYR A 192 2.01 24.97 11.31
CA TYR A 192 0.73 24.75 11.99
C TYR A 192 -0.04 26.07 12.15
N SER A 193 0.57 27.10 12.73
CA SER A 193 -0.06 28.40 12.96
C SER A 193 -0.50 29.05 11.64
N GLN A 194 0.34 29.03 10.60
CA GLN A 194 -0.04 29.55 9.28
C GLN A 194 -1.25 28.80 8.68
N THR A 195 -1.28 27.48 8.85
CA THR A 195 -2.38 26.64 8.38
C THR A 195 -3.65 26.92 9.15
N LEU A 196 -3.58 27.00 10.48
CA LEU A 196 -4.70 27.29 11.34
C LEU A 196 -5.28 28.70 11.07
N ASP A 197 -4.44 29.70 10.88
CA ASP A 197 -4.87 31.05 10.48
C ASP A 197 -5.59 31.06 9.13
N LYS A 198 -5.14 30.23 8.18
CA LYS A 198 -5.82 30.06 6.90
C LYS A 198 -7.16 29.36 7.06
N VAL A 199 -7.24 28.34 7.93
CA VAL A 199 -8.50 27.64 8.27
C VAL A 199 -9.49 28.61 8.91
N VAL A 200 -9.07 29.34 9.94
CA VAL A 200 -9.92 30.32 10.65
C VAL A 200 -10.42 31.39 9.68
N ARG A 201 -9.54 32.02 8.89
CA ARG A 201 -9.97 33.09 7.97
C ARG A 201 -10.92 32.61 6.87
N LYS A 202 -10.77 31.38 6.37
CA LYS A 202 -11.55 30.89 5.23
C LYS A 202 -12.81 30.13 5.62
N LEU A 203 -12.78 29.40 6.74
CA LEU A 203 -13.80 28.43 7.09
C LEU A 203 -14.62 28.83 8.32
N LYS A 204 -14.12 29.68 9.22
CA LYS A 204 -14.87 30.11 10.41
C LYS A 204 -16.08 30.94 9.98
N GLY A 205 -17.25 30.52 10.45
CA GLY A 205 -18.52 31.24 10.36
C GLY A 205 -19.05 31.60 11.74
N LYS A 206 -20.31 32.03 11.80
CA LYS A 206 -20.97 32.48 13.03
C LYS A 206 -21.46 31.32 13.91
N TYR A 207 -21.79 30.19 13.29
CA TYR A 207 -22.39 29.00 13.90
C TYR A 207 -21.43 27.80 13.96
N GLY A 208 -20.17 27.97 13.53
CA GLY A 208 -19.19 26.90 13.44
C GLY A 208 -18.21 27.13 12.29
N PHE A 209 -17.50 26.08 11.88
CA PHE A 209 -16.66 26.13 10.67
C PHE A 209 -17.33 25.37 9.52
N LYS A 210 -17.09 25.81 8.28
CA LYS A 210 -17.34 25.01 7.08
C LYS A 210 -16.34 23.86 7.05
N ARG A 211 -16.74 22.69 6.53
CA ARG A 211 -15.84 21.53 6.42
C ARG A 211 -14.70 21.79 5.43
N PHE A 212 -15.07 22.30 4.26
CA PHE A 212 -14.21 22.84 3.22
C PHE A 212 -15.02 23.83 2.38
N LEU A 213 -14.37 24.62 1.51
CA LEU A 213 -15.05 25.60 0.66
C LEU A 213 -15.92 24.92 -0.40
N ARG A 214 -17.08 25.52 -0.71
CA ARG A 214 -18.03 25.00 -1.71
C ARG A 214 -18.57 23.60 -1.38
N ASP A 215 -18.67 23.31 -0.09
CA ASP A 215 -19.26 22.08 0.40
C ASP A 215 -20.80 22.13 0.30
N GLY A 216 -21.36 21.29 -0.56
CA GLY A 216 -22.81 21.16 -0.74
C GLY A 216 -23.53 20.35 0.31
N TYR A 217 -22.81 19.72 1.26
CA TYR A 217 -23.42 18.73 2.13
C TYR A 217 -24.47 19.34 3.02
N ARG A 218 -25.68 18.77 2.94
CA ARG A 218 -26.88 19.18 3.65
C ARG A 218 -27.31 20.64 3.42
N THR A 219 -26.80 21.26 2.36
CA THR A 219 -27.32 22.55 1.91
C THR A 219 -28.70 22.36 1.28
N SER A 220 -29.54 23.39 1.26
CA SER A 220 -30.90 23.28 0.67
C SER A 220 -30.91 23.05 -0.85
N LEU A 221 -29.76 23.19 -1.53
CA LEU A 221 -29.60 22.90 -2.96
C LEU A 221 -28.98 21.53 -3.23
N GLU A 222 -28.64 20.75 -2.20
CA GLU A 222 -28.04 19.42 -2.37
C GLU A 222 -29.06 18.43 -2.94
N ASP A 223 -28.65 17.67 -3.97
CA ASP A 223 -29.39 16.49 -4.38
C ASP A 223 -29.14 15.31 -3.43
N GLU A 224 -30.20 14.92 -2.75
CA GLU A 224 -30.20 13.92 -1.71
C GLU A 224 -29.90 12.49 -2.18
N ASN A 225 -30.06 12.20 -3.47
CA ASN A 225 -29.93 10.85 -4.04
C ASN A 225 -28.54 10.57 -4.63
N ARG A 226 -27.68 11.59 -4.73
CA ARG A 226 -26.36 11.47 -5.35
C ARG A 226 -25.23 11.47 -4.32
N ARG A 227 -24.24 10.59 -4.52
CA ARG A 227 -23.08 10.45 -3.62
C ARG A 227 -21.99 11.50 -3.89
N TYR A 228 -21.80 11.88 -5.15
CA TYR A 228 -20.77 12.82 -5.61
C TYR A 228 -21.41 14.01 -6.33
N TYR A 229 -20.79 15.20 -6.21
CA TYR A 229 -21.24 16.42 -6.88
C TYR A 229 -20.75 16.47 -8.32
N LYS A 230 -21.54 17.06 -9.22
CA LYS A 230 -21.06 17.39 -10.57
C LYS A 230 -20.04 18.53 -10.50
N PRO A 231 -19.03 18.59 -11.40
CA PRO A 231 -18.01 19.66 -11.39
C PRO A 231 -18.58 21.09 -11.44
N ALA A 232 -19.74 21.30 -12.08
CA ALA A 232 -20.42 22.61 -12.11
C ALA A 232 -21.32 22.86 -10.88
N GLU A 233 -21.73 21.82 -10.17
CA GLU A 233 -22.68 21.87 -9.05
C GLU A 233 -22.03 22.47 -7.79
N ILE A 234 -20.73 22.27 -7.56
CA ILE A 234 -20.01 22.84 -6.41
C ILE A 234 -20.09 24.37 -6.35
N LYS A 235 -20.18 25.05 -7.50
CA LYS A 235 -20.32 26.52 -7.56
C LYS A 235 -21.67 26.99 -7.03
N LEU A 236 -22.70 26.13 -7.05
CA LEU A 236 -24.03 26.46 -6.54
C LEU A 236 -24.06 26.58 -5.01
N PHE A 237 -23.11 25.94 -4.32
CA PHE A 237 -23.01 25.91 -2.86
C PHE A 237 -22.15 27.05 -2.30
N ASP A 238 -21.47 27.81 -3.16
CA ASP A 238 -20.61 28.92 -2.75
C ASP A 238 -21.42 29.97 -1.97
N GLY A 239 -21.00 30.24 -0.73
CA GLY A 239 -21.65 31.21 0.16
C GLY A 239 -22.81 30.67 1.01
N ILE A 240 -23.30 29.46 0.74
CA ILE A 240 -24.43 28.84 1.48
C ILE A 240 -24.04 27.57 2.22
N GLU A 241 -22.74 27.30 2.35
CA GLU A 241 -22.24 26.08 2.99
C GLU A 241 -22.71 25.97 4.45
N CYS A 242 -22.95 24.74 4.88
CA CYS A 242 -23.31 24.44 6.27
C CYS A 242 -22.13 24.73 7.21
N GLU A 243 -22.44 25.26 8.40
CA GLU A 243 -21.47 25.54 9.45
C GLU A 243 -21.60 24.51 10.58
N PHE A 244 -20.48 23.95 11.04
CA PHE A 244 -20.45 22.84 11.98
C PHE A 244 -19.89 23.29 13.33
N PRO A 245 -20.70 23.32 14.41
CA PRO A 245 -20.25 23.65 15.76
C PRO A 245 -19.16 22.69 16.28
N LEU A 246 -19.10 21.48 15.72
CA LEU A 246 -18.08 20.47 16.00
C LEU A 246 -16.65 21.05 15.99
N PHE A 247 -16.35 21.97 15.08
CA PHE A 247 -15.01 22.54 14.97
C PHE A 247 -14.69 23.53 16.09
N PHE A 248 -15.66 24.19 16.71
CA PHE A 248 -15.42 24.95 17.94
C PHE A 248 -14.95 24.02 19.07
N ILE A 249 -15.53 22.82 19.16
CA ILE A 249 -15.10 21.80 20.13
C ILE A 249 -13.66 21.36 19.85
N PHE A 250 -13.30 21.13 18.58
CA PHE A 250 -11.90 20.84 18.22
C PHE A 250 -10.95 21.98 18.60
N MET A 251 -11.34 23.24 18.39
CA MET A 251 -10.55 24.40 18.79
C MET A 251 -10.40 24.51 20.30
N MET A 252 -11.41 24.14 21.09
CA MET A 252 -11.31 24.06 22.54
C MET A 252 -10.31 22.97 22.96
N ILE A 253 -10.40 21.77 22.39
CA ILE A 253 -9.46 20.69 22.68
C ILE A 253 -8.03 21.10 22.30
N ASP A 254 -7.82 21.66 21.10
CA ASP A 254 -6.52 22.17 20.65
C ASP A 254 -5.95 23.21 21.61
N GLY A 255 -6.78 24.17 22.06
CA GLY A 255 -6.39 25.17 23.04
C GLY A 255 -5.89 24.56 24.36
N ILE A 256 -6.52 23.48 24.84
CA ILE A 256 -6.09 22.77 26.05
C ILE A 256 -4.74 22.08 25.83
N PHE A 257 -4.59 21.35 24.72
CA PHE A 257 -3.35 20.64 24.39
C PHE A 257 -2.15 21.59 24.20
N ARG A 258 -2.40 22.81 23.68
CA ARG A 258 -1.40 23.87 23.50
C ARG A 258 -1.24 24.82 24.70
N GLY A 259 -2.04 24.65 25.76
CA GLY A 259 -2.01 25.52 26.95
C GLY A 259 -2.53 26.94 26.71
N ASN A 260 -3.34 27.16 25.68
CA ASN A 260 -3.95 28.45 25.34
C ASN A 260 -5.36 28.58 25.95
N ALA A 261 -5.45 29.08 27.17
CA ALA A 261 -6.72 29.26 27.87
C ALA A 261 -7.63 30.33 27.24
N GLU A 262 -7.07 31.32 26.54
CA GLU A 262 -7.84 32.37 25.86
C GLU A 262 -8.63 31.79 24.69
N GLN A 263 -7.99 30.94 23.87
CA GLN A 263 -8.63 30.19 22.79
C GLN A 263 -9.77 29.32 23.32
N VAL A 264 -9.55 28.58 24.42
CA VAL A 264 -10.59 27.74 25.03
C VAL A 264 -11.81 28.58 25.41
N LYS A 265 -11.58 29.73 26.04
CA LYS A 265 -12.64 30.64 26.46
C LYS A 265 -13.39 31.23 25.26
N GLU A 266 -12.70 31.72 24.24
CA GLU A 266 -13.30 32.28 23.02
C GLU A 266 -14.26 31.27 22.38
N TYR A 267 -13.79 30.04 22.13
CA TYR A 267 -14.60 29.05 21.44
C TYR A 267 -15.72 28.45 22.32
N GLN A 268 -15.55 28.43 23.65
CA GLN A 268 -16.64 28.09 24.57
C GLN A 268 -17.77 29.13 24.52
N GLU A 269 -17.43 30.43 24.57
CA GLU A 269 -18.42 31.53 24.50
C GLU A 269 -19.16 31.55 23.15
N LEU A 270 -18.49 31.13 22.06
CA LEU A 270 -19.11 30.96 20.75
C LEU A 270 -20.00 29.71 20.66
N LEU A 271 -19.66 28.63 21.37
CA LEU A 271 -20.38 27.35 21.31
C LEU A 271 -21.65 27.35 22.17
N ASP A 272 -21.59 27.89 23.39
CA ASP A 272 -22.69 27.87 24.36
C ASP A 272 -24.06 28.30 23.81
N PRO A 273 -24.19 29.42 23.06
CA PRO A 273 -25.49 29.84 22.51
C PRO A 273 -26.00 28.94 21.37
N LEU A 274 -25.16 28.05 20.84
CA LEU A 274 -25.50 27.13 19.75
C LEU A 274 -25.97 25.76 20.26
N LEU A 275 -25.76 25.47 21.55
CA LEU A 275 -26.19 24.22 22.16
C LEU A 275 -27.72 24.19 22.30
N GLN A 276 -28.26 22.99 22.14
CA GLN A 276 -29.68 22.71 22.29
C GLN A 276 -29.89 21.93 23.58
N GLN A 277 -31.13 21.84 24.07
CA GLN A 277 -31.42 21.07 25.28
C GLN A 277 -32.13 19.76 24.95
N SER A 278 -31.71 18.68 25.61
CA SER A 278 -32.40 17.39 25.57
C SER A 278 -33.71 17.46 26.37
N ALA A 279 -34.55 16.42 26.26
CA ALA A 279 -35.77 16.29 27.07
C ALA A 279 -35.50 16.28 28.58
N GLU A 280 -34.29 15.86 28.98
CA GLU A 280 -33.83 15.81 30.37
C GLU A 280 -33.04 17.07 30.77
N GLY A 281 -32.97 18.09 29.90
CA GLY A 281 -32.28 19.36 30.15
C GLY A 281 -30.78 19.35 29.91
N TYR A 282 -30.21 18.29 29.32
CA TYR A 282 -28.77 18.21 29.04
C TYR A 282 -28.40 18.94 27.74
N PRO A 283 -27.17 19.49 27.65
CA PRO A 283 -26.69 20.14 26.43
C PRO A 283 -26.51 19.13 25.28
N VAL A 284 -26.99 19.50 24.11
CA VAL A 284 -26.97 18.73 22.86
C VAL A 284 -26.30 19.54 21.76
N VAL A 285 -25.28 18.98 21.14
CA VAL A 285 -24.55 19.60 20.03
C VAL A 285 -25.28 19.35 18.69
N PRO A 286 -25.73 20.38 17.97
CA PRO A 286 -26.24 20.21 16.60
C PRO A 286 -25.13 19.76 15.66
N ARG A 287 -25.47 18.93 14.66
CA ARG A 287 -24.49 18.47 13.67
C ARG A 287 -24.00 19.61 12.79
N TYR A 288 -24.92 20.43 12.30
CA TYR A 288 -24.63 21.59 11.46
C TYR A 288 -25.74 22.63 11.54
N TYR A 289 -25.45 23.83 11.04
CA TYR A 289 -26.38 24.94 10.83
C TYR A 289 -26.46 25.25 9.34
N TYR A 290 -27.68 25.26 8.77
CA TYR A 290 -27.92 25.44 7.33
C TYR A 290 -28.79 26.66 7.03
N VAL A 291 -28.70 27.15 5.80
CA VAL A 291 -29.58 28.21 5.26
C VAL A 291 -30.81 27.55 4.64
N PRO A 292 -32.05 27.86 5.09
CA PRO A 292 -33.26 27.30 4.49
C PRO A 292 -33.44 27.73 3.03
N ALA A 293 -34.11 26.89 2.23
CA ALA A 293 -34.31 27.09 0.78
C ALA A 293 -34.85 28.48 0.44
N ASP A 294 -35.83 28.98 1.19
CA ASP A 294 -36.48 30.28 0.97
C ASP A 294 -35.51 31.47 1.10
N PHE A 295 -34.40 31.30 1.81
CA PHE A 295 -33.43 32.35 2.10
C PHE A 295 -32.11 32.21 1.33
N VAL A 296 -31.95 31.16 0.51
CA VAL A 296 -30.71 30.87 -0.23
C VAL A 296 -30.30 32.01 -1.16
N GLU A 297 -31.24 32.56 -1.93
CA GLU A 297 -30.94 33.65 -2.88
C GLU A 297 -30.55 34.95 -2.17
N LEU A 298 -31.14 35.23 -1.01
CA LEU A 298 -30.79 36.39 -0.19
C LEU A 298 -29.40 36.24 0.42
N GLU A 299 -29.05 35.04 0.90
CA GLU A 299 -27.71 34.74 1.42
C GLU A 299 -26.65 34.85 0.34
N LYS A 300 -26.92 34.36 -0.88
CA LYS A 300 -25.99 34.48 -2.02
C LYS A 300 -25.74 35.93 -2.41
N LYS A 301 -26.78 36.78 -2.36
CA LYS A 301 -26.68 38.20 -2.71
C LYS A 301 -25.90 39.00 -1.66
N ASN A 302 -26.07 38.67 -0.38
CA ASN A 302 -25.34 39.29 0.73
C ASN A 302 -24.91 38.22 1.75
N PRO A 303 -23.70 37.66 1.60
CA PRO A 303 -23.21 36.56 2.45
C PRO A 303 -23.22 36.92 3.94
N GLY A 304 -23.71 36.01 4.79
CA GLY A 304 -23.84 36.21 6.23
C GLY A 304 -25.06 37.01 6.68
N SER A 305 -25.97 37.37 5.75
CA SER A 305 -27.17 38.15 6.08
C SER A 305 -28.30 37.31 6.69
N GLN A 306 -28.38 36.01 6.39
CA GLN A 306 -29.48 35.14 6.80
C GLN A 306 -29.15 34.33 8.06
N LYS A 307 -30.17 34.12 8.90
CA LYS A 307 -30.08 33.25 10.08
C LYS A 307 -30.03 31.79 9.64
N ARG A 308 -29.08 31.02 10.18
CA ARG A 308 -29.00 29.57 9.96
C ARG A 308 -29.76 28.80 11.03
N PHE A 309 -30.27 27.63 10.65
CA PHE A 309 -31.08 26.77 11.51
C PHE A 309 -30.34 25.47 11.84
N PRO A 310 -30.46 24.95 13.07
CA PRO A 310 -29.76 23.75 13.51
C PRO A 310 -30.34 22.47 12.88
N SER A 311 -29.48 21.47 12.70
CA SER A 311 -29.83 20.17 12.08
C SER A 311 -30.64 19.22 12.96
N ASN A 312 -30.85 19.54 14.24
CA ASN A 312 -31.50 18.69 15.24
C ASN A 312 -33.03 18.55 15.05
N SER A 313 -33.56 19.08 13.95
CA SER A 313 -34.95 19.00 13.52
C SER A 313 -35.00 18.40 12.11
N GLY A 314 -35.34 17.11 11.97
CA GLY A 314 -35.55 16.46 10.66
C GLY A 314 -34.67 15.24 10.35
N ARG A 315 -34.13 15.20 9.12
CA ARG A 315 -33.62 14.01 8.37
C ARG A 315 -32.46 13.25 9.03
N ASP A 316 -31.72 13.87 9.94
CA ASP A 316 -30.48 13.35 10.55
C ASP A 316 -30.62 12.86 12.00
N GLY A 317 -31.84 12.89 12.57
CA GLY A 317 -32.12 12.42 13.93
C GLY A 317 -31.90 13.50 14.99
N LYS A 318 -32.19 13.14 16.25
CA LYS A 318 -32.19 14.09 17.38
C LYS A 318 -30.80 14.38 17.97
N LEU A 319 -29.90 13.40 17.88
CA LEU A 319 -28.57 13.46 18.50
C LEU A 319 -27.47 13.10 17.50
N PHE A 320 -26.46 13.98 17.41
CA PHE A 320 -25.24 13.76 16.67
C PHE A 320 -24.16 13.16 17.60
N LEU A 321 -24.06 11.83 17.61
CA LEU A 321 -23.26 11.11 18.60
C LEU A 321 -21.76 11.48 18.58
N TRP A 322 -21.16 11.64 17.39
CA TRP A 322 -19.76 12.06 17.28
C TRP A 322 -19.52 13.43 17.93
N GLY A 323 -20.32 14.44 17.58
CA GLY A 323 -20.19 15.78 18.18
C GLY A 323 -20.48 15.79 19.67
N GLN A 324 -21.46 14.99 20.11
CA GLN A 324 -21.79 14.87 21.52
C GLN A 324 -20.66 14.23 22.33
N ALA A 325 -20.07 13.15 21.83
CA ALA A 325 -18.95 12.47 22.45
C ALA A 325 -17.72 13.40 22.57
N LEU A 326 -17.41 14.14 21.49
CA LEU A 326 -16.30 15.08 21.49
C LEU A 326 -16.53 16.26 22.45
N TYR A 327 -17.76 16.78 22.53
CA TYR A 327 -18.13 17.81 23.49
C TYR A 327 -17.90 17.38 24.93
N ILE A 328 -18.28 16.15 25.27
CA ILE A 328 -18.06 15.60 26.62
C ILE A 328 -16.57 15.47 26.90
N ILE A 329 -15.77 14.95 25.96
CA ILE A 329 -14.30 14.90 26.09
C ILE A 329 -13.72 16.29 26.32
N ALA A 330 -14.12 17.28 25.52
CA ALA A 330 -13.67 18.66 25.67
C ALA A 330 -14.04 19.23 27.05
N LYS A 331 -15.27 19.02 27.52
CA LYS A 331 -15.71 19.48 28.84
C LYS A 331 -14.99 18.80 30.01
N LEU A 332 -14.70 17.50 29.90
CA LEU A 332 -13.88 16.79 30.90
C LEU A 332 -12.45 17.38 30.99
N LEU A 333 -11.89 17.79 29.86
CA LEU A 333 -10.59 18.46 29.79
C LEU A 333 -10.65 19.90 30.33
N VAL A 334 -11.65 20.70 29.91
CA VAL A 334 -11.83 22.09 30.35
C VAL A 334 -12.04 22.18 31.86
N ASP A 335 -12.84 21.28 32.42
CA ASP A 335 -13.15 21.24 33.84
C ASP A 335 -12.02 20.61 34.68
N GLY A 336 -10.91 20.19 34.04
CA GLY A 336 -9.74 19.61 34.69
C GLY A 336 -9.97 18.24 35.33
N LEU A 337 -11.05 17.55 34.93
CA LEU A 337 -11.37 16.20 35.41
C LEU A 337 -10.44 15.15 34.79
N VAL A 338 -9.96 15.44 33.58
CA VAL A 338 -8.98 14.66 32.82
C VAL A 338 -7.92 15.63 32.29
N ASN A 339 -6.67 15.20 32.22
CA ASN A 339 -5.56 15.93 31.64
C ASN A 339 -5.24 15.42 30.22
N PRO A 340 -4.56 16.22 29.37
CA PRO A 340 -4.09 15.78 28.06
C PRO A 340 -3.36 14.42 28.06
N LYS A 341 -2.53 14.17 29.07
CA LYS A 341 -1.77 12.91 29.23
C LYS A 341 -2.62 11.68 29.49
N ASP A 342 -3.85 11.85 29.98
CA ASP A 342 -4.75 10.73 30.23
C ASP A 342 -5.49 10.30 28.96
N ILE A 343 -5.74 11.25 28.05
CA ILE A 343 -6.42 11.02 26.76
C ILE A 343 -5.44 10.62 25.67
N ASP A 344 -4.19 11.07 25.74
CA ASP A 344 -3.09 10.66 24.86
C ASP A 344 -1.92 10.11 25.72
N PRO A 345 -2.05 8.89 26.28
CA PRO A 345 -1.04 8.30 27.17
C PRO A 345 0.30 8.01 26.47
N ILE A 346 0.30 7.97 25.14
CA ILE A 346 1.50 7.78 24.30
C ILE A 346 2.21 9.10 23.96
N GLY A 347 1.65 10.25 24.38
CA GLY A 347 2.35 11.54 24.40
C GLY A 347 2.62 12.16 23.02
N ARG A 348 1.83 11.84 22.00
CA ARG A 348 1.99 12.36 20.62
C ARG A 348 1.75 13.85 20.51
N TYR A 349 0.88 14.40 21.36
CA TYR A 349 0.61 15.84 21.39
C TYR A 349 1.82 16.69 21.79
N ILE A 350 2.81 16.09 22.44
CA ILE A 350 4.03 16.77 22.83
C ILE A 350 4.99 16.69 21.63
N PRO A 351 5.58 17.82 21.19
CA PRO A 351 6.57 17.80 20.11
C PRO A 351 7.71 16.83 20.44
N PRO A 352 8.29 16.12 19.45
CA PRO A 352 9.37 15.15 19.68
C PRO A 352 10.57 15.73 20.45
N GLN A 353 10.79 17.04 20.37
CA GLN A 353 11.86 17.76 21.07
C GLN A 353 11.61 17.91 22.58
N ASP A 354 10.34 17.96 22.99
CA ASP A 354 9.89 18.23 24.36
C ASP A 354 9.28 17.02 25.07
N GLN A 355 9.15 15.89 24.38
CA GLN A 355 8.71 14.62 24.95
C GLN A 355 9.69 14.15 26.04
N ARG A 356 9.43 14.51 27.30
CA ARG A 356 10.00 13.79 28.45
C ARG A 356 9.25 12.48 28.61
N ASN A 357 9.70 11.48 27.85
CA ASN A 357 9.40 10.03 27.93
C ASN A 357 8.51 9.60 29.09
N VAL A 358 7.19 9.68 28.91
CA VAL A 358 6.25 8.91 29.73
C VAL A 358 6.09 7.56 29.02
N SER A 359 6.98 6.63 29.37
CA SER A 359 6.95 5.23 28.93
C SER A 359 7.08 4.95 27.43
N MET A 360 8.09 5.54 26.79
CA MET A 360 9.10 4.77 26.05
C MET A 360 10.43 5.25 26.63
N ARG A 361 10.95 4.54 27.63
CA ARG A 361 12.18 4.95 28.34
C ARG A 361 13.32 4.97 27.31
N TYR A 362 13.89 6.14 26.99
CA TYR A 362 15.33 6.48 27.09
C TYR A 362 15.61 7.87 26.50
N SER A 363 16.45 8.61 27.21
CA SER A 363 16.59 10.05 27.26
C SER A 363 17.47 10.67 26.16
N ASN A 364 17.01 11.82 25.64
CA ASN A 364 17.69 13.02 25.14
C ASN A 364 19.15 12.93 24.63
N GLN A 365 19.31 13.06 23.31
CA GLN A 365 20.35 13.90 22.68
C GLN A 365 20.02 14.17 21.20
N GLY A 366 19.58 15.40 20.90
CA GLY A 366 19.71 16.12 19.61
C GLY A 366 19.14 15.49 18.32
N PRO A 367 19.04 16.28 17.24
CA PRO A 367 18.79 15.73 15.91
C PRO A 367 20.00 14.88 15.52
N LEU A 368 19.79 13.58 15.30
CA LEU A 368 20.82 12.71 14.75
C LEU A 368 21.19 13.24 13.36
N GLU A 369 22.38 13.85 13.25
CA GLU A 369 23.08 13.90 11.97
C GLU A 369 23.15 12.47 11.43
N ASN A 370 22.84 12.32 10.14
CA ASN A 370 22.68 11.07 9.39
C ASN A 370 23.98 10.24 9.31
N ASP A 371 24.46 9.75 10.44
CA ASP A 371 25.51 8.73 10.52
C ASP A 371 25.04 7.49 11.30
N LEU A 372 23.91 6.94 10.86
CA LEU A 372 23.36 5.69 11.37
C LEU A 372 24.30 4.52 11.02
N VAL A 373 24.87 3.89 12.04
CA VAL A 373 25.66 2.67 11.95
C VAL A 373 24.82 1.51 12.45
N VAL A 374 24.59 0.50 11.62
CA VAL A 374 23.86 -0.71 12.02
C VAL A 374 24.81 -1.66 12.72
N HIS A 375 24.49 -2.09 13.94
CA HIS A 375 25.23 -3.12 14.65
C HIS A 375 24.86 -4.49 14.08
N VAL A 376 25.86 -5.31 13.77
CA VAL A 376 25.66 -6.61 13.13
C VAL A 376 26.37 -7.68 13.94
N ALA A 377 25.65 -8.75 14.30
CA ALA A 377 26.26 -9.94 14.89
C ALA A 377 26.10 -11.14 13.96
N LEU A 378 27.21 -11.83 13.71
CA LEU A 378 27.26 -13.01 12.84
C LEU A 378 27.17 -14.29 13.67
N ILE A 379 26.11 -15.07 13.48
CA ILE A 379 25.85 -16.31 14.20
C ILE A 379 26.06 -17.49 13.24
N ALA A 380 26.95 -18.41 13.57
CA ALA A 380 27.15 -19.65 12.81
C ALA A 380 26.32 -20.78 13.43
N GLU A 381 25.66 -21.58 12.59
CA GLU A 381 24.80 -22.67 13.07
C GLU A 381 25.56 -23.74 13.87
N SER A 382 26.82 -24.00 13.53
CA SER A 382 27.64 -25.07 14.14
C SER A 382 29.05 -24.58 14.46
N GLN A 383 29.68 -25.24 15.43
CA GLN A 383 31.09 -24.98 15.77
C GLN A 383 32.01 -25.31 14.59
N ARG A 384 31.65 -26.32 13.79
CA ARG A 384 32.38 -26.67 12.57
C ARG A 384 32.41 -25.51 11.58
N LEU A 385 31.26 -24.88 11.35
CA LEU A 385 31.12 -23.74 10.46
C LEU A 385 31.86 -22.51 10.98
N GLN A 386 31.79 -22.27 12.30
CA GLN A 386 32.56 -21.20 12.95
C GLN A 386 34.06 -21.37 12.70
N VAL A 387 34.62 -22.57 12.91
CA VAL A 387 36.04 -22.84 12.66
C VAL A 387 36.39 -22.62 11.20
N PHE A 388 35.54 -23.06 10.26
CA PHE A 388 35.74 -22.85 8.83
C PHE A 388 35.76 -21.36 8.46
N LEU A 389 34.78 -20.57 8.91
CA LEU A 389 34.70 -19.13 8.64
C LEU A 389 35.89 -18.36 9.24
N ASN A 390 36.39 -18.80 10.40
CA ASN A 390 37.57 -18.21 11.02
C ASN A 390 38.83 -18.36 10.15
N THR A 391 38.93 -19.39 9.30
CA THR A 391 40.05 -19.52 8.35
C THR A 391 40.09 -18.42 7.29
N TYR A 392 38.96 -17.74 7.06
CA TYR A 392 38.85 -16.56 6.19
C TYR A 392 38.88 -15.25 6.99
N GLY A 393 39.17 -15.31 8.29
CA GLY A 393 39.22 -14.15 9.18
C GLY A 393 37.85 -13.52 9.47
N ILE A 394 36.77 -14.30 9.35
CA ILE A 394 35.40 -13.91 9.69
C ILE A 394 35.10 -14.44 11.10
N GLN A 395 34.85 -13.54 12.05
CA GLN A 395 34.51 -13.91 13.42
C GLN A 395 32.99 -14.10 13.55
N THR A 396 32.58 -15.24 14.10
CA THR A 396 31.17 -15.57 14.36
C THR A 396 31.00 -16.18 15.76
N GLN A 397 29.76 -16.25 16.27
CA GLN A 397 29.41 -16.96 17.50
C GLN A 397 28.46 -18.12 17.22
N THR A 398 28.49 -19.18 18.02
CA THR A 398 27.44 -20.21 17.98
C THR A 398 26.28 -19.84 18.91
N PRO A 399 25.05 -20.33 18.70
CA PRO A 399 23.92 -20.07 19.61
C PRO A 399 24.24 -20.38 21.08
N GLN A 400 24.97 -21.47 21.34
CA GLN A 400 25.42 -21.89 22.67
C GLN A 400 26.38 -20.88 23.32
N GLN A 401 27.19 -20.16 22.53
CA GLN A 401 28.10 -19.12 23.03
C GLN A 401 27.40 -17.78 23.32
N VAL A 402 26.14 -17.62 22.91
CA VAL A 402 25.35 -16.41 23.13
C VAL A 402 24.57 -16.48 24.45
N GLU A 403 24.39 -17.68 25.03
CA GLU A 403 23.75 -17.85 26.34
C GLU A 403 24.39 -16.97 27.44
N PRO A 404 23.59 -16.38 28.35
CA PRO A 404 22.17 -16.63 28.63
C PRO A 404 21.18 -15.87 27.72
N ILE A 405 21.67 -15.12 26.73
CA ILE A 405 20.81 -14.40 25.78
C ILE A 405 20.19 -15.43 24.82
N GLN A 406 18.87 -15.44 24.72
CA GLN A 406 18.15 -16.36 23.83
C GLN A 406 18.02 -15.75 22.44
N ILE A 407 18.19 -16.57 21.41
CA ILE A 407 18.00 -16.16 20.01
C ILE A 407 16.65 -16.67 19.53
N TRP A 408 15.69 -15.82 19.17
CA TRP A 408 14.39 -16.26 18.65
C TRP A 408 14.21 -15.91 17.16
N ALA A 409 13.36 -16.66 16.46
CA ALA A 409 12.89 -16.25 15.14
C ALA A 409 11.90 -15.08 15.31
N GLN A 410 11.97 -14.06 14.45
CA GLN A 410 11.04 -12.94 14.56
C GLN A 410 10.49 -12.43 13.22
N GLN A 411 9.23 -12.02 13.27
CA GLN A 411 8.44 -11.44 12.18
C GLN A 411 8.70 -9.93 11.96
N GLU A 412 9.37 -9.26 12.91
CA GLU A 412 9.79 -7.85 12.84
C GLU A 412 11.32 -7.67 12.94
N LEU A 413 11.82 -6.50 12.53
CA LEU A 413 13.24 -6.25 12.32
C LEU A 413 13.88 -5.47 13.50
N VAL A 414 14.88 -6.11 14.14
CA VAL A 414 16.12 -5.45 14.65
C VAL A 414 16.09 -4.89 16.10
N LYS A 415 15.26 -5.45 16.98
CA LYS A 415 15.21 -5.06 18.41
C LYS A 415 15.66 -6.17 19.34
N ILE A 416 16.10 -5.78 20.53
CA ILE A 416 16.31 -6.68 21.66
C ILE A 416 15.10 -6.58 22.56
N TYR A 417 14.60 -7.71 23.06
CA TYR A 417 13.47 -7.77 23.97
C TYR A 417 13.91 -8.24 25.34
N ARG A 418 13.31 -7.65 26.37
CA ARG A 418 13.40 -8.15 27.75
C ARG A 418 12.02 -8.65 28.16
N ILE A 419 11.90 -9.97 28.30
CA ILE A 419 10.65 -10.67 28.59
C ILE A 419 10.86 -11.44 29.89
N LEU A 420 10.12 -11.09 30.95
CA LEU A 420 10.17 -11.77 32.25
C LEU A 420 11.60 -11.94 32.80
N GLY A 421 12.45 -10.92 32.63
CA GLY A 421 13.85 -10.93 33.07
C GLY A 421 14.84 -11.66 32.13
N LYS A 422 14.37 -12.34 31.08
CA LYS A 422 15.21 -12.91 30.02
C LYS A 422 15.50 -11.89 28.93
N THR A 423 16.73 -11.90 28.41
CA THR A 423 17.10 -11.08 27.23
C THR A 423 16.99 -11.95 26.00
N VAL A 424 16.16 -11.51 25.06
CA VAL A 424 15.88 -12.19 23.80
C VAL A 424 16.35 -11.28 22.67
N VAL A 425 17.14 -11.82 21.76
CA VAL A 425 17.52 -11.14 20.51
C VAL A 425 16.96 -11.96 19.37
N CYS A 426 16.45 -11.30 18.34
CA CYS A 426 15.81 -12.02 17.27
C CYS A 426 16.50 -11.84 15.93
N TYR A 427 16.47 -12.90 15.12
CA TYR A 427 16.94 -12.83 13.74
C TYR A 427 15.77 -12.56 12.78
N PRO A 428 16.03 -11.82 11.70
CA PRO A 428 15.04 -11.57 10.65
C PRO A 428 14.43 -12.84 10.05
N ILE A 429 13.13 -12.81 9.72
CA ILE A 429 12.40 -13.91 9.04
C ILE A 429 13.08 -14.42 7.76
N ILE A 430 13.90 -13.60 7.08
CA ILE A 430 14.67 -13.99 5.88
C ILE A 430 15.63 -15.18 6.13
N PHE A 431 15.99 -15.47 7.38
CA PHE A 431 16.85 -16.61 7.75
C PHE A 431 16.07 -17.83 8.27
N ASP A 432 14.75 -17.74 8.37
CA ASP A 432 13.91 -18.86 8.77
C ASP A 432 13.76 -19.84 7.60
N LEU A 433 14.02 -21.13 7.88
CA LEU A 433 13.92 -22.23 6.92
C LEU A 433 12.64 -23.06 7.12
N SER A 434 11.89 -22.79 8.20
CA SER A 434 10.76 -23.61 8.60
C SER A 434 9.58 -23.52 7.61
N ASP A 435 9.42 -22.38 6.92
CA ASP A 435 8.27 -22.16 6.03
C ASP A 435 8.54 -22.37 4.53
N PHE A 436 9.51 -21.68 3.92
CA PHE A 436 9.67 -21.67 2.45
C PHE A 436 11.12 -21.66 1.97
N TYR A 437 11.39 -22.32 0.85
CA TYR A 437 12.75 -22.65 0.39
C TYR A 437 13.51 -21.50 -0.29
N MET A 438 12.87 -20.35 -0.55
CA MET A 438 13.49 -19.22 -1.25
C MET A 438 14.78 -18.71 -0.59
N SER A 439 14.87 -18.76 0.74
CA SER A 439 16.05 -18.37 1.50
C SER A 439 17.28 -19.28 1.27
N GLN A 440 17.09 -20.45 0.64
CA GLN A 440 18.19 -21.33 0.24
C GLN A 440 18.93 -20.85 -1.03
N ASP A 441 18.35 -19.92 -1.80
CA ASP A 441 19.08 -19.22 -2.85
C ASP A 441 19.94 -18.11 -2.25
N VAL A 442 21.25 -18.36 -2.20
CA VAL A 442 22.25 -17.46 -1.61
C VAL A 442 22.22 -16.06 -2.22
N MET A 443 21.95 -15.91 -3.52
CA MET A 443 21.91 -14.59 -4.15
C MET A 443 20.72 -13.78 -3.69
N LEU A 444 19.56 -14.44 -3.59
CA LEU A 444 18.34 -13.81 -3.10
C LEU A 444 18.50 -13.41 -1.63
N LEU A 445 19.09 -14.29 -0.81
CA LEU A 445 19.39 -13.99 0.59
C LEU A 445 20.33 -12.77 0.74
N ILE A 446 21.39 -12.67 -0.09
CA ILE A 446 22.30 -11.52 -0.09
C ILE A 446 21.54 -10.22 -0.42
N ASP A 447 20.66 -10.26 -1.42
CA ASP A 447 19.82 -9.12 -1.78
C ASP A 447 18.90 -8.74 -0.62
N ASP A 448 18.22 -9.70 -0.01
CA ASP A 448 17.28 -9.48 1.10
C ASP A 448 17.99 -8.88 2.33
N ILE A 449 19.22 -9.33 2.63
CA ILE A 449 20.06 -8.74 3.68
C ILE A 449 20.38 -7.27 3.37
N LYS A 450 20.84 -6.97 2.14
CA LYS A 450 21.16 -5.59 1.73
C LYS A 450 19.93 -4.68 1.82
N ASN A 451 18.77 -5.17 1.39
CA ASN A 451 17.52 -4.42 1.42
C ASN A 451 17.05 -4.17 2.85
N ALA A 452 17.15 -5.18 3.73
CA ALA A 452 16.83 -5.01 5.15
C ALA A 452 17.73 -3.94 5.80
N LEU A 453 19.03 -3.95 5.50
CA LEU A 453 19.96 -2.91 5.98
C LEU A 453 19.63 -1.52 5.44
N GLN A 454 19.28 -1.40 4.16
CA GLN A 454 18.86 -0.12 3.57
C GLN A 454 17.56 0.40 4.17
N PHE A 455 16.59 -0.49 4.40
CA PHE A 455 15.34 -0.15 5.08
C PHE A 455 15.61 0.39 6.49
N ILE A 456 16.44 -0.30 7.28
CA ILE A 456 16.86 0.18 8.60
C ILE A 456 17.52 1.55 8.49
N LYS A 457 18.42 1.75 7.51
CA LYS A 457 19.10 3.04 7.29
C LYS A 457 18.12 4.19 7.04
N GLN A 458 17.06 3.94 6.26
CA GLN A 458 16.10 4.96 5.84
C GLN A 458 15.04 5.28 6.92
N TYR A 459 14.60 4.27 7.67
CA TYR A 459 13.41 4.38 8.52
C TYR A 459 13.68 4.29 10.02
N TRP A 460 14.91 3.96 10.45
CA TRP A 460 15.21 3.90 11.87
C TRP A 460 15.27 5.28 12.51
N LYS A 461 14.30 5.57 13.38
CA LYS A 461 14.17 6.83 14.12
C LYS A 461 14.35 6.68 15.63
N MET A 462 14.63 5.47 16.13
CA MET A 462 14.77 5.20 17.56
C MET A 462 16.14 5.61 18.09
N HIS A 463 16.19 6.07 19.35
CA HIS A 463 17.45 6.34 20.06
C HIS A 463 18.15 5.03 20.42
N GLY A 464 19.32 4.80 19.82
CA GLY A 464 20.13 3.58 19.97
C GLY A 464 20.43 2.95 18.61
N ARG A 465 21.50 2.15 18.54
CA ARG A 465 21.89 1.51 17.29
C ARG A 465 21.03 0.26 17.04
N PRO A 466 20.54 0.03 15.81
CA PRO A 466 19.84 -1.20 15.47
C PRO A 466 20.78 -2.42 15.56
N LEU A 467 20.36 -3.52 16.18
CA LEU A 467 21.09 -4.80 16.19
C LEU A 467 20.50 -5.81 15.18
N PHE A 468 21.21 -6.04 14.09
CA PHE A 468 20.83 -6.98 13.03
C PHE A 468 21.61 -8.30 13.17
N LEU A 469 20.90 -9.39 13.45
CA LEU A 469 21.50 -10.72 13.48
C LEU A 469 21.54 -11.36 12.09
N VAL A 470 22.71 -11.84 11.68
CA VAL A 470 22.89 -12.62 10.46
C VAL A 470 23.17 -14.07 10.86
N LEU A 471 22.26 -14.96 10.50
CA LEU A 471 22.45 -16.39 10.70
C LEU A 471 23.12 -16.99 9.46
N ILE A 472 24.27 -17.66 9.68
CA ILE A 472 25.04 -18.31 8.62
C ILE A 472 24.95 -19.82 8.83
N ARG A 473 24.48 -20.51 7.79
CA ARG A 473 24.29 -21.95 7.76
C ARG A 473 25.26 -22.62 6.79
N GLU A 474 25.49 -23.93 6.94
CA GLU A 474 26.44 -24.66 6.12
C GLU A 474 26.00 -24.77 4.66
N ASP A 475 24.70 -24.89 4.41
CA ASP A 475 24.09 -24.89 3.08
C ASP A 475 24.32 -23.58 2.31
N ASN A 476 24.39 -22.43 3.01
CA ASN A 476 24.76 -21.16 2.40
C ASN A 476 26.20 -21.14 1.86
N ILE A 477 27.07 -22.01 2.38
CA ILE A 477 28.51 -22.04 2.11
C ILE A 477 28.90 -23.19 1.16
N ARG A 478 27.97 -24.10 0.85
CA ARG A 478 28.21 -25.25 -0.05
C ARG A 478 27.94 -24.89 -1.53
N GLY A 479 28.94 -25.16 -2.38
CA GLY A 479 28.82 -25.15 -3.84
C GLY A 479 29.49 -23.95 -4.56
N SER A 480 29.19 -23.80 -5.86
CA SER A 480 29.81 -22.81 -6.77
C SER A 480 29.55 -21.34 -6.41
N ARG A 481 28.54 -21.06 -5.56
CA ARG A 481 28.15 -19.71 -5.12
C ARG A 481 28.69 -19.34 -3.72
N PHE A 482 29.82 -19.92 -3.29
CA PHE A 482 30.50 -19.56 -2.04
C PHE A 482 31.19 -18.18 -2.10
N ASN A 483 31.78 -17.79 -3.23
CA ASN A 483 32.48 -16.51 -3.33
C ASN A 483 31.56 -15.29 -3.05
N PRO A 484 30.33 -15.22 -3.59
CA PRO A 484 29.40 -14.12 -3.31
C PRO A 484 29.04 -13.92 -1.83
N ILE A 485 28.86 -15.02 -1.06
CA ILE A 485 28.59 -14.90 0.37
C ILE A 485 29.86 -14.48 1.13
N LEU A 486 31.02 -14.98 0.72
CA LEU A 486 32.31 -14.54 1.27
C LEU A 486 32.54 -13.03 1.02
N ASP A 487 32.21 -12.54 -0.17
CA ASP A 487 32.30 -11.13 -0.53
C ASP A 487 31.39 -10.25 0.34
N MET A 488 30.16 -10.73 0.62
CA MET A 488 29.25 -10.06 1.55
C MET A 488 29.81 -10.05 2.98
N LEU A 489 30.32 -11.17 3.49
CA LEU A 489 30.92 -11.26 4.83
C LEU A 489 32.20 -10.40 4.93
N ALA A 490 32.98 -10.30 3.86
CA ALA A 490 34.10 -9.38 3.77
C ALA A 490 33.63 -7.91 3.77
N ALA A 491 32.52 -7.58 3.11
CA ALA A 491 31.93 -6.24 3.14
C ALA A 491 31.43 -5.85 4.55
N PHE A 492 30.84 -6.79 5.29
CA PHE A 492 30.51 -6.61 6.71
C PHE A 492 31.74 -6.24 7.52
N LYS A 493 32.86 -6.95 7.34
CA LYS A 493 34.13 -6.65 8.01
C LYS A 493 34.74 -5.30 7.59
N LYS A 494 34.55 -4.87 6.34
CA LYS A 494 34.98 -3.55 5.83
C LYS A 494 34.15 -2.40 6.40
N GLY A 495 33.02 -2.68 7.04
CA GLY A 495 32.16 -1.69 7.68
C GLY A 495 31.16 -1.00 6.76
N VAL A 496 30.99 -1.46 5.51
CA VAL A 496 29.96 -0.94 4.59
C VAL A 496 29.36 -2.07 3.75
N VAL A 497 28.03 -2.21 3.80
CA VAL A 497 27.27 -3.18 3.00
C VAL A 497 26.13 -2.47 2.30
N GLY A 498 26.06 -2.56 0.96
CA GLY A 498 24.96 -1.95 0.18
C GLY A 498 24.81 -0.44 0.37
N GLY A 499 25.90 0.29 0.68
CA GLY A 499 25.89 1.73 0.99
C GLY A 499 25.44 2.08 2.41
N VAL A 500 25.29 1.08 3.29
CA VAL A 500 24.96 1.24 4.72
C VAL A 500 26.21 1.00 5.56
N LYS A 501 26.50 1.89 6.50
CA LYS A 501 27.60 1.72 7.46
C LYS A 501 27.19 0.67 8.49
N VAL A 502 28.06 -0.32 8.69
CA VAL A 502 27.83 -1.44 9.60
C VAL A 502 29.00 -1.59 10.57
N HIS A 503 28.71 -1.99 11.80
CA HIS A 503 29.70 -2.34 12.80
C HIS A 503 29.47 -3.77 13.26
N VAL A 504 30.45 -4.64 13.06
CA VAL A 504 30.36 -6.07 13.37
C VAL A 504 31.11 -6.37 14.65
N ASP A 505 30.44 -6.97 15.63
CA ASP A 505 31.04 -7.43 16.89
C ASP A 505 30.19 -8.56 17.51
N ARG A 506 30.58 -9.04 18.69
CA ARG A 506 29.86 -10.03 19.49
C ARG A 506 28.56 -9.45 20.05
N VAL A 507 27.53 -10.28 20.15
CA VAL A 507 26.22 -9.90 20.67
C VAL A 507 26.35 -9.23 22.05
N GLN A 508 27.16 -9.79 22.96
CA GLN A 508 27.36 -9.26 24.31
C GLN A 508 27.94 -7.83 24.32
N THR A 509 28.80 -7.50 23.36
CA THR A 509 29.38 -6.14 23.22
C THR A 509 28.32 -5.18 22.68
N LEU A 510 27.58 -5.61 21.65
CA LEU A 510 26.64 -4.78 20.91
C LEU A 510 25.37 -4.41 21.72
N ILE A 511 24.96 -5.25 22.68
CA ILE A 511 23.79 -4.99 23.56
C ILE A 511 23.90 -3.65 24.27
N SER A 512 25.11 -3.26 24.69
CA SER A 512 25.33 -2.02 25.45
C SER A 512 24.96 -0.75 24.67
N GLY A 513 25.00 -0.79 23.33
CA GLY A 513 24.64 0.34 22.45
C GLY A 513 23.37 0.11 21.61
N ALA A 514 22.70 -1.03 21.82
CA ALA A 514 21.53 -1.42 21.05
C ALA A 514 20.21 -1.04 21.73
N VAL A 515 19.13 -0.97 20.94
CA VAL A 515 17.78 -0.71 21.47
C VAL A 515 17.23 -1.95 22.16
N VAL A 516 16.87 -1.79 23.44
CA VAL A 516 16.25 -2.84 24.27
C VAL A 516 14.84 -2.42 24.66
N GLU A 517 13.85 -3.21 24.24
CA GLU A 517 12.44 -3.03 24.55
C GLU A 517 12.01 -3.96 25.70
N GLN A 518 11.40 -3.41 26.75
CA GLN A 518 10.90 -4.19 27.88
C GLN A 518 9.44 -4.57 27.65
N LEU A 519 9.17 -5.86 27.48
CA LEU A 519 7.81 -6.40 27.29
C LEU A 519 7.26 -6.96 28.61
N ASP A 520 7.40 -6.19 29.69
CA ASP A 520 6.99 -6.61 31.04
C ASP A 520 5.45 -6.68 31.21
N PHE A 521 4.68 -6.23 30.21
CA PHE A 521 3.22 -6.28 30.18
C PHE A 521 2.64 -7.64 29.73
N LEU A 522 3.46 -8.51 29.12
CA LEU A 522 3.05 -9.86 28.72
C LEU A 522 2.85 -10.72 29.98
N ARG A 523 1.65 -10.66 30.56
CA ARG A 523 1.17 -11.66 31.52
C ARG A 523 0.81 -12.90 30.73
N ILE A 524 1.81 -13.75 30.50
CA ILE A 524 1.54 -15.13 30.07
C ILE A 524 0.66 -15.73 31.16
N SER A 525 -0.60 -16.01 30.85
CA SER A 525 -1.46 -16.80 31.74
C SER A 525 -0.71 -18.08 32.09
N GLU A 526 -0.74 -18.53 33.34
CA GLU A 526 -0.03 -19.75 33.81
C GLU A 526 -0.33 -21.02 32.96
N THR A 527 -1.33 -20.95 32.07
CA THR A 527 -1.74 -21.98 31.12
C THR A 527 -1.04 -21.97 29.75
N GLU A 528 -0.32 -20.90 29.38
CA GLU A 528 0.45 -20.86 28.13
C GLU A 528 1.94 -21.01 28.45
N GLU A 529 2.57 -22.10 28.00
CA GLU A 529 4.02 -22.24 28.12
C GLU A 529 4.68 -21.15 27.25
N PRO A 530 5.71 -20.44 27.76
CA PRO A 530 6.47 -19.50 26.93
C PRO A 530 6.99 -20.24 25.70
N PRO A 531 7.00 -19.61 24.49
CA PRO A 531 7.41 -20.28 23.27
C PRO A 531 8.78 -20.92 23.47
N GLU A 532 8.81 -22.25 23.46
CA GLU A 532 10.03 -23.01 23.70
C GLU A 532 10.93 -22.84 22.47
N PHE A 533 12.12 -22.30 22.68
CA PHE A 533 13.10 -22.21 21.60
C PHE A 533 13.49 -23.62 21.18
N LYS A 534 13.01 -24.06 20.00
CA LYS A 534 13.54 -25.26 19.36
C LYS A 534 14.96 -24.98 18.94
N SER A 535 15.91 -25.52 19.70
CA SER A 535 17.32 -25.60 19.33
C SER A 535 17.45 -25.99 17.86
N PHE A 536 18.31 -25.28 17.11
CA PHE A 536 18.59 -25.64 15.72
C PHE A 536 18.99 -27.13 15.66
N GLU A 537 18.17 -27.95 15.00
CA GLU A 537 18.56 -29.33 14.73
C GLU A 537 19.75 -29.30 13.78
N GLU A 538 20.94 -29.65 14.30
CA GLU A 538 22.10 -29.94 13.47
C GLU A 538 21.67 -31.06 12.51
N LEU A 539 21.64 -30.77 11.20
CA LEU A 539 21.30 -31.77 10.19
C LEU A 539 22.30 -32.93 10.33
N GLU A 540 21.89 -34.03 10.96
CA GLU A 540 22.70 -35.22 11.10
C GLU A 540 23.11 -35.69 9.70
N LEU A 541 24.38 -35.53 9.36
CA LEU A 541 24.96 -36.14 8.17
C LEU A 541 25.35 -37.58 8.49
N PRO A 542 25.28 -38.49 7.50
CA PRO A 542 25.80 -39.83 7.64
C PRO A 542 27.26 -39.76 8.13
N LYS A 543 27.60 -40.59 9.12
CA LYS A 543 28.82 -40.59 9.95
C LYS A 543 30.17 -40.74 9.20
N GLN A 544 30.27 -40.39 7.91
CA GLN A 544 31.47 -40.54 7.10
C GLN A 544 31.80 -39.35 6.16
N SER A 545 31.23 -38.16 6.36
CA SER A 545 31.61 -36.98 5.56
C SER A 545 32.82 -36.25 6.15
N LYS A 546 34.01 -36.81 5.95
CA LYS A 546 35.25 -36.01 6.04
C LYS A 546 35.10 -34.88 5.00
N VAL A 547 35.12 -33.62 5.44
CA VAL A 547 35.16 -32.45 4.57
C VAL A 547 36.45 -32.54 3.73
N LYS A 548 36.37 -33.19 2.58
CA LYS A 548 37.42 -33.12 1.57
C LYS A 548 37.28 -31.75 0.91
N ARG A 549 38.36 -30.97 0.92
CA ARG A 549 38.56 -29.85 -0.02
C ARG A 549 38.37 -30.40 -1.43
N GLN A 550 37.19 -30.26 -2.01
CA GLN A 550 37.00 -30.36 -3.44
C GLN A 550 37.10 -28.95 -4.01
N THR A 551 38.33 -28.60 -4.36
CA THR A 551 38.61 -27.61 -5.40
C THR A 551 37.82 -27.98 -6.65
N SER A 552 37.00 -27.06 -7.13
CA SER A 552 36.64 -26.87 -8.55
C SER A 552 36.64 -28.15 -9.41
N THR A 553 35.55 -28.91 -9.36
CA THR A 553 35.12 -29.73 -10.49
C THR A 553 33.75 -29.23 -10.94
N PRO A 554 33.59 -28.78 -12.20
CA PRO A 554 32.31 -28.41 -12.76
C PRO A 554 31.49 -29.67 -13.10
N ASN A 555 30.16 -29.51 -13.08
CA ASN A 555 29.13 -30.32 -13.76
C ASN A 555 29.28 -31.86 -13.69
N VAL A 556 28.76 -32.46 -12.62
CA VAL A 556 28.37 -33.88 -12.58
C VAL A 556 26.93 -33.91 -12.04
N SER A 557 25.87 -34.13 -12.80
CA SER A 557 25.61 -34.14 -14.24
C SER A 557 24.15 -33.66 -14.39
N GLU A 558 23.84 -32.78 -15.35
CA GLU A 558 22.45 -32.43 -15.70
C GLU A 558 21.64 -33.65 -16.22
N LEU A 559 22.34 -34.76 -16.49
CA LEU A 559 21.82 -36.06 -16.91
C LEU A 559 21.27 -36.93 -15.76
N GLU A 560 21.70 -36.72 -14.51
CA GLU A 560 21.18 -37.48 -13.33
C GLU A 560 19.84 -36.96 -12.79
N GLN A 561 19.32 -35.85 -13.35
CA GLN A 561 18.19 -35.10 -12.79
C GLN A 561 16.86 -35.31 -13.51
N GLN A 562 16.86 -35.96 -14.68
CA GLN A 562 15.60 -36.29 -15.34
C GLN A 562 14.91 -37.44 -14.61
N PRO A 563 13.59 -37.34 -14.35
CA PRO A 563 12.86 -38.41 -13.71
C PRO A 563 12.85 -39.65 -14.62
N GLU A 564 13.30 -40.78 -14.09
CA GLU A 564 13.15 -42.10 -14.72
C GLU A 564 11.67 -42.54 -14.83
N VAL A 565 10.80 -41.88 -14.06
CA VAL A 565 9.40 -42.24 -13.87
C VAL A 565 8.52 -41.16 -14.47
N ASN A 566 7.61 -41.54 -15.37
CA ASN A 566 6.58 -40.65 -15.91
C ASN A 566 5.26 -40.86 -15.14
N ILE A 567 4.59 -39.75 -14.77
CA ILE A 567 3.28 -39.80 -14.07
C ILE A 567 2.26 -40.63 -14.85
N ASN A 568 2.18 -40.49 -16.18
CA ASN A 568 1.17 -41.15 -17.00
C ASN A 568 1.34 -42.68 -17.01
N ASP A 569 2.58 -43.17 -16.97
CA ASP A 569 2.90 -44.60 -17.02
C ASP A 569 2.67 -45.30 -15.68
N TRP A 570 2.70 -44.53 -14.58
CA TRP A 570 2.64 -45.05 -13.20
C TRP A 570 1.31 -44.78 -12.50
N LYS A 571 0.46 -43.88 -13.04
CA LYS A 571 -0.85 -43.53 -12.46
C LYS A 571 -1.74 -44.75 -12.25
N ASN A 572 -1.70 -45.73 -13.15
CA ASN A 572 -2.59 -46.91 -13.12
C ASN A 572 -1.98 -48.14 -12.43
N ARG A 573 -0.72 -48.08 -11.97
CA ARG A 573 -0.05 -49.21 -11.30
C ARG A 573 -0.56 -49.44 -9.88
N SER A 574 -0.36 -50.63 -9.34
CA SER A 574 -0.80 -50.96 -7.98
C SER A 574 0.03 -50.20 -6.93
N THR A 575 -0.55 -49.94 -5.76
CA THR A 575 0.13 -49.28 -4.63
C THR A 575 1.41 -50.04 -4.23
N TYR A 576 1.40 -51.38 -4.33
CA TYR A 576 2.56 -52.22 -4.05
C TYR A 576 3.74 -51.96 -5.01
N GLU A 577 3.50 -51.95 -6.33
CA GLU A 577 4.54 -51.69 -7.33
C GLU A 577 5.13 -50.27 -7.19
N ILE A 578 4.29 -49.30 -6.81
CA ILE A 578 4.72 -47.92 -6.57
C ILE A 578 5.64 -47.86 -5.34
N LEU A 579 5.30 -48.57 -4.26
CA LEU A 579 6.14 -48.65 -3.06
C LEU A 579 7.46 -49.38 -3.31
N GLU A 580 7.44 -50.47 -4.07
CA GLU A 580 8.66 -51.20 -4.47
C GLU A 580 9.59 -50.28 -5.25
N LYS A 581 9.09 -49.61 -6.30
CA LYS A 581 9.90 -48.65 -7.07
C LYS A 581 10.35 -47.47 -6.23
N LEU A 582 9.54 -46.98 -5.28
CA LEU A 582 9.91 -45.88 -4.39
C LEU A 582 11.08 -46.25 -3.49
N ASN A 583 11.10 -47.47 -2.95
CA ASN A 583 12.20 -47.96 -2.11
C ASN A 583 13.50 -48.18 -2.89
N ASP A 584 13.39 -48.55 -4.17
CA ASP A 584 14.56 -48.81 -5.03
C ASP A 584 15.09 -47.54 -5.73
N CYS A 585 14.31 -46.46 -5.74
CA CYS A 585 14.65 -45.25 -6.46
C CYS A 585 15.57 -44.34 -5.63
N ASN A 586 16.70 -43.91 -6.20
CA ASN A 586 17.59 -42.91 -5.59
C ASN A 586 17.41 -41.48 -6.13
N CYS A 587 16.66 -41.33 -7.24
CA CYS A 587 16.41 -40.05 -7.88
C CYS A 587 15.28 -39.30 -7.17
N LEU A 588 15.57 -38.12 -6.62
CA LEU A 588 14.60 -37.31 -5.87
C LEU A 588 13.40 -36.88 -6.74
N ALA A 589 13.61 -36.63 -8.03
CA ALA A 589 12.52 -36.27 -8.95
C ALA A 589 11.54 -37.44 -9.13
N SER A 590 12.05 -38.65 -9.37
CA SER A 590 11.24 -39.86 -9.47
C SER A 590 10.53 -40.20 -8.16
N GLN A 591 11.21 -40.07 -7.01
CA GLN A 591 10.59 -40.26 -5.71
C GLN A 591 9.43 -39.28 -5.48
N ALA A 592 9.61 -38.00 -5.82
CA ALA A 592 8.55 -36.99 -5.69
C ALA A 592 7.34 -37.32 -6.58
N ILE A 593 7.56 -37.80 -7.81
CA ILE A 593 6.50 -38.26 -8.71
C ILE A 593 5.74 -39.45 -8.12
N LEU A 594 6.44 -40.48 -7.64
CA LEU A 594 5.80 -41.66 -7.04
C LEU A 594 4.99 -41.28 -5.79
N LEU A 595 5.51 -40.39 -4.94
CA LEU A 595 4.79 -39.88 -3.78
C LEU A 595 3.60 -39.02 -4.15
N SER A 596 3.65 -38.24 -5.24
CA SER A 596 2.47 -37.50 -5.72
C SER A 596 1.32 -38.44 -6.12
N ILE A 597 1.65 -39.60 -6.71
CA ILE A 597 0.66 -40.63 -7.09
C ILE A 597 0.11 -41.29 -5.83
N LEU A 598 0.97 -41.64 -4.86
CA LEU A 598 0.53 -42.21 -3.58
C LEU A 598 -0.35 -41.23 -2.79
N LEU A 599 0.03 -39.95 -2.73
CA LEU A 599 -0.74 -38.92 -2.04
C LEU A 599 -2.16 -38.81 -2.62
N LYS A 600 -2.30 -38.86 -3.94
CA LYS A 600 -3.61 -38.83 -4.63
C LYS A 600 -4.43 -40.11 -4.46
N LYS A 601 -3.78 -41.27 -4.28
CA LYS A 601 -4.45 -42.58 -4.15
C LYS A 601 -4.85 -42.92 -2.71
N GLU A 602 -3.90 -42.79 -1.79
CA GLU A 602 -4.01 -43.31 -0.42
C GLU A 602 -4.12 -42.18 0.62
N GLY A 603 -3.83 -40.94 0.23
CA GLY A 603 -3.87 -39.77 1.11
C GLY A 603 -2.56 -39.50 1.88
N PRO A 604 -2.50 -38.37 2.61
CA PRO A 604 -1.26 -37.88 3.24
C PRO A 604 -0.75 -38.73 4.40
N ASN A 605 -1.68 -39.39 5.13
CA ASN A 605 -1.37 -40.15 6.35
C ASN A 605 -1.04 -41.62 6.07
N PHE A 606 -0.97 -42.03 4.80
CA PHE A 606 -0.61 -43.39 4.43
C PHE A 606 0.83 -43.69 4.88
N ILE A 607 1.03 -44.81 5.57
CA ILE A 607 2.31 -45.17 6.18
C ILE A 607 3.16 -45.98 5.20
N THR A 608 4.32 -45.45 4.88
CA THR A 608 5.38 -46.12 4.11
C THR A 608 6.45 -46.67 5.05
N LYS A 609 7.46 -47.37 4.50
CA LYS A 609 8.59 -47.91 5.27
C LYS A 609 9.34 -46.83 6.08
N GLU A 610 9.38 -45.59 5.60
CA GLU A 610 10.12 -44.52 6.27
C GLU A 610 9.21 -43.51 6.98
N GLY A 611 7.92 -43.78 7.20
CA GLY A 611 6.97 -42.84 7.83
C GLY A 611 5.79 -42.50 6.92
N THR A 612 5.03 -41.44 7.23
CA THR A 612 3.87 -41.08 6.40
C THR A 612 4.29 -40.55 5.03
N VAL A 613 3.38 -40.59 4.05
CA VAL A 613 3.60 -39.98 2.72
C VAL A 613 3.97 -38.50 2.88
N SER A 614 3.26 -37.75 3.73
CA SER A 614 3.60 -36.35 4.03
C SER A 614 5.01 -36.19 4.60
N ASP A 615 5.42 -37.05 5.55
CA ASP A 615 6.77 -36.99 6.12
C ASP A 615 7.86 -37.25 5.07
N GLN A 616 7.62 -38.21 4.17
CA GLN A 616 8.55 -38.48 3.07
C GLN A 616 8.62 -37.31 2.08
N ILE A 617 7.50 -36.69 1.73
CA ILE A 617 7.48 -35.49 0.85
C ILE A 617 8.23 -34.34 1.53
N GLU A 618 8.03 -34.10 2.83
CA GLU A 618 8.77 -33.09 3.61
C GLU A 618 10.28 -33.38 3.62
N ARG A 619 10.70 -34.64 3.72
CA ARG A 619 12.13 -35.01 3.57
C ARG A 619 12.66 -34.76 2.17
N ILE A 620 11.90 -35.07 1.13
CA ILE A 620 12.29 -34.77 -0.26
C ILE A 620 12.42 -33.27 -0.44
N TYR A 621 11.45 -32.48 0.05
CA TYR A 621 11.48 -31.02 0.01
C TYR A 621 12.80 -30.47 0.59
N ARG A 622 13.17 -30.90 1.80
CA ARG A 622 14.43 -30.48 2.45
C ARG A 622 15.68 -30.94 1.69
N ARG A 623 15.71 -32.20 1.23
CA ARG A 623 16.85 -32.79 0.51
C ARG A 623 17.04 -32.16 -0.88
N ALA A 624 15.95 -31.94 -1.61
CA ALA A 624 15.97 -31.28 -2.92
C ALA A 624 16.45 -29.82 -2.78
N GLY A 625 16.04 -29.15 -1.70
CA GLY A 625 16.46 -27.78 -1.37
C GLY A 625 17.97 -27.66 -1.15
N SER A 626 18.52 -28.49 -0.25
CA SER A 626 19.97 -28.53 0.00
C SER A 626 20.80 -28.91 -1.24
N LYS A 627 20.22 -29.68 -2.17
CA LYS A 627 20.83 -30.03 -3.47
C LYS A 627 20.54 -29.03 -4.59
N LYS A 628 19.76 -27.97 -4.32
CA LYS A 628 19.38 -26.92 -5.28
C LYS A 628 18.63 -27.47 -6.52
N LEU A 629 17.83 -28.52 -6.32
CA LEU A 629 16.98 -29.11 -7.36
C LEU A 629 15.63 -28.37 -7.42
N TRP A 630 15.63 -27.14 -7.92
CA TRP A 630 14.52 -26.19 -7.76
C TRP A 630 13.16 -26.70 -8.27
N SER A 631 13.12 -27.41 -9.40
CA SER A 631 11.88 -27.99 -9.90
C SER A 631 11.28 -29.02 -8.96
N VAL A 632 12.12 -29.86 -8.33
CA VAL A 632 11.67 -30.90 -7.38
C VAL A 632 11.22 -30.25 -6.06
N VAL A 633 11.92 -29.20 -5.62
CA VAL A 633 11.53 -28.43 -4.42
C VAL A 633 10.18 -27.75 -4.61
N ARG A 634 9.96 -27.08 -5.76
CA ARG A 634 8.67 -26.47 -6.11
C ARG A 634 7.55 -27.51 -6.13
N PHE A 635 7.81 -28.67 -6.71
CA PHE A 635 6.83 -29.75 -6.77
C PHE A 635 6.47 -30.27 -5.38
N ALA A 636 7.47 -30.57 -4.53
CA ALA A 636 7.25 -31.02 -3.17
C ALA A 636 6.55 -29.95 -2.29
N ALA A 637 6.91 -28.68 -2.44
CA ALA A 637 6.25 -27.57 -1.75
C ALA A 637 4.77 -27.45 -2.14
N SER A 638 4.44 -27.71 -3.40
CA SER A 638 3.07 -27.73 -3.88
C SER A 638 2.25 -28.85 -3.26
N LEU A 639 2.78 -30.08 -3.26
CA LEU A 639 2.13 -31.25 -2.67
C LEU A 639 1.83 -31.09 -1.17
N LEU A 640 2.69 -30.35 -0.45
CA LEU A 640 2.53 -30.05 0.97
C LEU A 640 1.59 -28.85 1.23
N GLY A 641 1.18 -28.11 0.20
CA GLY A 641 0.36 -26.91 0.37
C GLY A 641 1.06 -25.79 1.16
N LYS A 642 2.38 -25.64 1.01
CA LYS A 642 3.18 -24.63 1.73
C LYS A 642 2.85 -23.21 1.26
N LEU A 643 2.69 -22.29 2.20
CA LEU A 643 2.42 -20.87 1.95
C LEU A 643 3.58 -20.03 2.48
N VAL A 644 3.98 -18.98 1.76
CA VAL A 644 5.00 -18.03 2.26
C VAL A 644 4.36 -16.95 3.11
N ASP A 645 4.91 -16.68 4.29
CA ASP A 645 4.43 -15.63 5.20
C ASP A 645 4.47 -14.22 4.59
N SER A 646 5.50 -13.93 3.78
CA SER A 646 5.70 -12.62 3.17
C SER A 646 4.76 -12.33 2.00
N LEU A 647 3.85 -13.25 1.66
CA LEU A 647 2.96 -13.13 0.52
C LEU A 647 1.90 -12.04 0.73
N ALA A 648 1.21 -12.02 1.87
CA ALA A 648 0.19 -11.01 2.16
C ALA A 648 0.78 -9.58 2.19
N PRO A 649 1.94 -9.32 2.85
CA PRO A 649 2.62 -8.03 2.72
C PRO A 649 2.97 -7.67 1.27
N SER A 650 3.43 -8.63 0.47
CA SER A 650 3.83 -8.38 -0.93
C SER A 650 2.64 -8.02 -1.82
N ILE A 651 1.48 -8.65 -1.62
CA ILE A 651 0.21 -8.27 -2.25
C ILE A 651 -0.16 -6.84 -1.85
N THR A 652 -0.08 -6.52 -0.56
CA THR A 652 -0.38 -5.17 -0.05
C THR A 652 0.51 -4.10 -0.67
N ASN A 653 1.80 -4.37 -0.92
CA ASN A 653 2.68 -3.45 -1.67
C ASN A 653 2.12 -3.09 -3.05
N VAL A 654 1.55 -4.06 -3.75
CA VAL A 654 0.96 -3.84 -5.08
C VAL A 654 -0.32 -3.00 -4.98
N LEU A 655 -1.21 -3.34 -4.04
CA LEU A 655 -2.49 -2.66 -3.83
C LEU A 655 -2.32 -1.19 -3.47
N VAL A 656 -1.36 -0.91 -2.59
CA VAL A 656 -1.00 0.45 -2.15
C VAL A 656 -0.55 1.31 -3.34
N GLN A 657 0.11 0.75 -4.34
CA GLN A 657 0.50 1.51 -5.53
C GLN A 657 -0.66 1.74 -6.51
N GLY A 658 -1.91 1.54 -6.06
CA GLY A 658 -3.13 1.74 -6.85
C GLY A 658 -3.31 0.70 -7.95
N LYS A 659 -2.68 -0.48 -7.82
CA LYS A 659 -2.76 -1.57 -8.81
C LYS A 659 -3.52 -2.74 -8.24
N GLN A 660 -4.14 -3.54 -9.11
CA GLN A 660 -4.74 -4.82 -8.74
C GLN A 660 -3.79 -5.97 -9.07
N VAL A 661 -3.87 -7.08 -8.34
CA VAL A 661 -3.14 -8.31 -8.66
C VAL A 661 -4.12 -9.44 -8.90
N THR A 662 -3.84 -10.29 -9.90
CA THR A 662 -4.63 -11.52 -10.12
C THR A 662 -3.81 -12.77 -9.99
N LEU A 663 -4.43 -13.80 -9.39
CA LEU A 663 -3.88 -15.14 -9.24
C LEU A 663 -4.75 -16.12 -10.02
N GLY A 664 -4.11 -16.99 -10.80
CA GLY A 664 -4.77 -17.96 -11.67
C GLY A 664 -3.85 -18.42 -12.79
N ALA A 665 -4.12 -19.59 -13.35
CA ALA A 665 -3.35 -20.13 -14.47
C ALA A 665 -3.65 -19.36 -15.77
N PHE A 666 -2.67 -19.29 -16.67
CA PHE A 666 -2.84 -18.63 -17.97
C PHE A 666 -4.01 -19.22 -18.78
N GLY A 667 -4.89 -18.35 -19.28
CA GLY A 667 -6.06 -18.73 -20.09
C GLY A 667 -7.18 -19.42 -19.30
N GLN A 668 -7.13 -19.40 -17.96
CA GLN A 668 -8.18 -19.92 -17.08
C GLN A 668 -8.83 -18.78 -16.29
N GLU A 669 -9.81 -19.12 -15.45
CA GLU A 669 -10.43 -18.17 -14.53
C GLU A 669 -9.41 -17.66 -13.50
N GLU A 670 -9.36 -16.34 -13.31
CA GLU A 670 -8.44 -15.66 -12.40
C GLU A 670 -9.21 -14.96 -11.27
N GLU A 671 -8.66 -15.03 -10.06
CA GLU A 671 -9.19 -14.30 -8.92
C GLU A 671 -8.56 -12.91 -8.86
N VAL A 672 -9.39 -11.86 -8.77
CA VAL A 672 -8.92 -10.47 -8.66
C VAL A 672 -8.79 -10.09 -7.20
N ILE A 673 -7.56 -9.80 -6.78
CA ILE A 673 -7.28 -9.29 -5.45
C ILE A 673 -7.20 -7.77 -5.54
N SER A 674 -8.22 -7.12 -5.00
CA SER A 674 -8.33 -5.65 -4.92
C SER A 674 -8.18 -5.12 -3.48
N ASN A 675 -8.18 -6.01 -2.48
CA ASN A 675 -8.10 -5.67 -1.07
C ASN A 675 -7.15 -6.64 -0.36
N PRO A 676 -6.52 -6.25 0.77
CA PRO A 676 -5.71 -7.17 1.56
C PRO A 676 -6.52 -8.39 2.02
N LEU A 677 -5.97 -9.59 1.84
CA LEU A 677 -6.60 -10.87 2.20
C LEU A 677 -5.81 -11.57 3.30
N SER A 678 -6.48 -12.42 4.08
CA SER A 678 -5.80 -13.25 5.08
C SER A 678 -4.99 -14.38 4.42
N PRO A 679 -3.90 -14.86 5.05
CA PRO A 679 -3.07 -15.93 4.49
C PRO A 679 -3.84 -17.18 4.09
N GLY A 680 -4.83 -17.60 4.89
CA GLY A 680 -5.68 -18.76 4.59
C GLY A 680 -6.53 -18.59 3.32
N VAL A 681 -7.06 -17.40 3.06
CA VAL A 681 -7.82 -17.11 1.83
C VAL A 681 -6.90 -17.13 0.62
N ILE A 682 -5.70 -16.53 0.74
CA ILE A 682 -4.71 -16.53 -0.35
C ILE A 682 -4.26 -17.96 -0.68
N LYS A 683 -4.06 -18.80 0.35
CA LYS A 683 -3.74 -20.22 0.17
C LYS A 683 -4.79 -20.94 -0.67
N ASN A 684 -6.08 -20.76 -0.34
CA ASN A 684 -7.16 -21.39 -1.10
C ASN A 684 -7.15 -20.93 -2.55
N ILE A 685 -7.05 -19.61 -2.80
CA ILE A 685 -6.98 -19.07 -4.17
C ILE A 685 -5.83 -19.72 -4.97
N LEU A 686 -4.62 -19.77 -4.41
CA LEU A 686 -3.45 -20.33 -5.09
C LEU A 686 -3.62 -21.81 -5.45
N TYR A 687 -4.05 -22.63 -4.48
CA TYR A 687 -4.12 -24.07 -4.68
C TYR A 687 -5.39 -24.53 -5.40
N ASP A 688 -6.45 -23.72 -5.42
CA ASP A 688 -7.69 -24.00 -6.15
C ASP A 688 -7.64 -23.49 -7.60
N LYS A 689 -7.10 -22.29 -7.83
CA LYS A 689 -7.12 -21.63 -9.16
C LYS A 689 -5.83 -21.81 -9.96
N CYS A 690 -4.66 -21.95 -9.32
CA CYS A 690 -3.37 -22.03 -10.04
C CYS A 690 -2.90 -23.47 -10.30
N ASN A 691 -3.48 -24.46 -9.62
CA ASN A 691 -3.03 -25.87 -9.66
C ASN A 691 -3.68 -26.72 -10.79
N LEU A 692 -4.26 -26.07 -11.82
CA LEU A 692 -5.11 -26.77 -12.80
C LEU A 692 -4.33 -27.60 -13.83
N GLN A 693 -3.13 -27.14 -14.24
CA GLN A 693 -2.32 -27.80 -15.26
C GLN A 693 -1.01 -28.37 -14.70
N ASP A 694 -0.29 -27.57 -13.91
CA ASP A 694 0.99 -27.93 -13.31
C ASP A 694 0.98 -27.54 -11.84
N GLU A 695 1.21 -28.51 -10.96
CA GLU A 695 1.17 -28.29 -9.52
C GLU A 695 2.22 -27.29 -9.05
N ARG A 696 3.32 -27.15 -9.81
CA ARG A 696 4.39 -26.19 -9.51
C ARG A 696 3.96 -24.74 -9.72
N GLU A 697 2.86 -24.49 -10.45
CA GLU A 697 2.42 -23.14 -10.81
C GLU A 697 1.93 -22.33 -9.59
N ALA A 698 1.28 -22.97 -8.63
CA ALA A 698 0.90 -22.31 -7.37
C ALA A 698 2.13 -21.79 -6.60
N VAL A 699 3.26 -22.50 -6.66
CA VAL A 699 4.50 -22.15 -5.96
C VAL A 699 5.25 -21.03 -6.67
N ILE A 700 5.37 -21.10 -8.01
CA ILE A 700 6.04 -20.03 -8.77
C ILE A 700 5.23 -18.72 -8.73
N GLN A 701 3.90 -18.76 -8.66
CA GLN A 701 3.09 -17.55 -8.49
C GLN A 701 3.36 -16.88 -7.14
N GLN A 702 3.57 -17.64 -6.06
CA GLN A 702 3.98 -17.08 -4.77
C GLN A 702 5.33 -16.36 -4.85
N GLU A 703 6.33 -16.98 -5.49
CA GLU A 703 7.65 -16.36 -5.73
C GLU A 703 7.52 -15.04 -6.51
N LEU A 704 6.73 -15.05 -7.59
CA LEU A 704 6.52 -13.88 -8.42
C LEU A 704 5.79 -12.77 -7.68
N VAL A 705 4.78 -13.06 -6.87
CA VAL A 705 4.10 -12.05 -6.06
C VAL A 705 5.08 -11.39 -5.08
N ILE A 706 5.96 -12.17 -4.45
CA ILE A 706 7.01 -11.65 -3.56
C ILE A 706 7.96 -10.74 -4.33
N HIS A 707 8.47 -11.21 -5.48
CA HIS A 707 9.35 -10.41 -6.31
C HIS A 707 8.68 -9.14 -6.85
N ILE A 708 7.45 -9.22 -7.35
CA ILE A 708 6.67 -8.07 -7.81
C ILE A 708 6.46 -7.08 -6.67
N GLY A 709 6.04 -7.55 -5.50
CA GLY A 709 5.87 -6.74 -4.30
C GLY A 709 7.15 -6.06 -3.86
N TRP A 710 8.31 -6.67 -4.08
CA TRP A 710 9.61 -6.04 -3.84
C TRP A 710 9.99 -5.02 -4.92
N ILE A 711 9.87 -5.38 -6.20
CA ILE A 711 10.26 -4.50 -7.32
C ILE A 711 9.39 -3.25 -7.32
N ILE A 712 8.08 -3.36 -7.12
CA ILE A 712 7.17 -2.21 -7.19
C ILE A 712 7.44 -1.17 -6.10
N SER A 713 7.91 -1.60 -4.93
CA SER A 713 8.25 -0.70 -3.83
C SER A 713 9.58 0.04 -4.06
N ASN A 714 10.51 -0.56 -4.79
CA ASN A 714 11.84 0.02 -5.05
C ASN A 714 11.91 0.77 -6.40
N SER A 715 11.18 0.29 -7.40
CA SER A 715 11.19 0.74 -8.79
C SER A 715 9.76 0.74 -9.38
N PRO A 716 8.84 1.59 -8.85
CA PRO A 716 7.45 1.65 -9.29
C PRO A 716 7.29 2.00 -10.78
N GLU A 717 8.26 2.71 -11.36
CA GLU A 717 8.30 3.10 -12.78
C GLU A 717 8.26 1.91 -13.75
N LEU A 718 8.79 0.76 -13.34
CA LEU A 718 8.78 -0.46 -14.16
C LEU A 718 7.36 -0.97 -14.43
N PHE A 719 6.42 -0.64 -13.54
CA PHE A 719 5.01 -1.00 -13.63
C PHE A 719 4.14 0.14 -14.18
N SER A 720 4.75 1.18 -14.76
CA SER A 720 4.01 2.26 -15.41
C SER A 720 3.17 1.72 -16.58
N GLY A 721 1.91 2.17 -16.66
CA GLY A 721 0.93 1.69 -17.64
C GLY A 721 0.33 0.31 -17.34
N MET A 722 0.68 -0.31 -16.20
CA MET A 722 0.09 -1.58 -15.75
C MET A 722 -0.87 -1.32 -14.59
N LEU A 723 -2.17 -1.42 -14.83
CA LEU A 723 -3.17 -1.24 -13.78
C LEU A 723 -3.48 -2.54 -13.04
N LYS A 724 -3.57 -3.64 -13.77
CA LYS A 724 -3.87 -4.99 -13.27
C LYS A 724 -2.69 -5.91 -13.59
N ILE A 725 -2.01 -6.38 -12.55
CA ILE A 725 -0.84 -7.27 -12.63
C ILE A 725 -1.33 -8.71 -12.61
N ARG A 726 -1.35 -9.36 -13.78
CA ARG A 726 -1.83 -10.73 -13.94
C ARG A 726 -0.68 -11.73 -13.83
N VAL A 727 -0.53 -12.38 -12.67
CA VAL A 727 0.68 -13.18 -12.39
C VAL A 727 0.80 -14.41 -13.32
N GLY A 728 -0.32 -15.07 -13.66
CA GLY A 728 -0.33 -16.15 -14.65
C GLY A 728 0.14 -15.72 -16.05
N TRP A 729 -0.17 -14.49 -16.46
CA TRP A 729 0.27 -13.94 -17.75
C TRP A 729 1.73 -13.50 -17.72
N ILE A 730 2.23 -13.06 -16.57
CA ILE A 730 3.66 -12.84 -16.36
C ILE A 730 4.43 -14.15 -16.54
N ILE A 731 3.96 -15.27 -15.99
CA ILE A 731 4.56 -16.60 -16.23
C ILE A 731 4.59 -16.92 -17.71
N HIS A 732 3.49 -16.64 -18.43
CA HIS A 732 3.45 -16.82 -19.89
C HIS A 732 4.50 -15.97 -20.61
N ALA A 733 4.64 -14.69 -20.24
CA ALA A 733 5.65 -13.80 -20.78
C ALA A 733 7.08 -14.29 -20.49
N MET A 734 7.35 -14.83 -19.29
CA MET A 734 8.64 -15.40 -18.91
C MET A 734 8.97 -16.65 -19.73
N LYS A 735 8.01 -17.57 -19.91
CA LYS A 735 8.18 -18.74 -20.79
C LYS A 735 8.46 -18.32 -22.23
N TYR A 736 7.81 -17.25 -22.69
CA TYR A 736 8.04 -16.69 -24.02
C TYR A 736 9.44 -16.09 -24.17
N GLU A 737 9.90 -15.33 -23.17
CA GLU A 737 11.25 -14.76 -23.14
C GLU A 737 12.33 -15.84 -23.14
N LEU A 738 12.14 -16.95 -22.42
CA LEU A 738 13.05 -18.10 -22.45
C LEU A 738 13.10 -18.75 -23.84
N LYS A 739 11.96 -18.84 -24.54
CA LYS A 739 11.90 -19.31 -25.92
C LYS A 739 12.65 -18.39 -26.88
N ILE A 740 12.54 -17.07 -26.71
CA ILE A 740 13.30 -16.09 -27.49
C ILE A 740 14.81 -16.28 -27.27
N ARG A 741 15.25 -16.45 -26.01
CA ARG A 741 16.67 -16.63 -25.66
C ARG A 741 17.24 -17.93 -26.20
N ALA A 742 16.44 -18.99 -26.29
CA ALA A 742 16.89 -20.29 -26.76
C ALA A 742 17.07 -20.35 -28.29
N GLY A 743 16.34 -19.53 -29.05
CA GLY A 743 16.39 -19.55 -30.51
C GLY A 743 15.96 -20.92 -31.05
N ASP A 744 16.86 -21.61 -31.75
CA ASP A 744 16.62 -22.95 -32.29
C ASP A 744 16.83 -24.09 -31.28
N MET A 745 17.38 -23.79 -30.10
CA MET A 745 17.56 -24.78 -29.02
C MET A 745 16.27 -24.96 -28.21
N PRO A 746 16.06 -26.12 -27.55
CA PRO A 746 14.94 -26.28 -26.64
C PRO A 746 15.02 -25.24 -25.51
N PRO A 747 13.92 -24.53 -25.19
CA PRO A 747 13.92 -23.55 -24.12
C PRO A 747 14.17 -24.21 -22.77
N MET A 748 14.91 -23.51 -21.92
CA MET A 748 15.10 -23.91 -20.53
C MET A 748 13.75 -23.91 -19.81
N ASP A 749 13.50 -24.91 -18.96
CA ASP A 749 12.27 -24.98 -18.17
C ASP A 749 12.29 -23.91 -17.07
N LEU A 750 11.28 -23.04 -17.04
CA LEU A 750 11.11 -22.00 -16.03
C LEU A 750 11.21 -22.56 -14.61
N TYR A 751 10.64 -23.74 -14.37
CA TYR A 751 10.61 -24.34 -13.04
C TYR A 751 11.96 -24.89 -12.58
N GLN A 752 12.97 -24.96 -13.46
CA GLN A 752 14.34 -25.35 -13.11
C GLN A 752 15.20 -24.15 -12.67
N LEU A 753 14.80 -22.92 -13.00
CA LEU A 753 15.54 -21.72 -12.62
C LEU A 753 15.58 -21.53 -11.10
N SER A 754 16.69 -21.04 -10.58
CA SER A 754 16.76 -20.65 -9.17
C SER A 754 15.87 -19.43 -8.88
N PRO A 755 15.42 -19.21 -7.64
CA PRO A 755 14.64 -18.02 -7.27
C PRO A 755 15.27 -16.69 -7.73
N SER A 756 16.60 -16.55 -7.62
CA SER A 756 17.30 -15.36 -8.13
C SER A 756 17.29 -15.25 -9.66
N GLU A 757 17.36 -16.36 -10.39
CA GLU A 757 17.23 -16.38 -11.85
C GLU A 757 15.80 -16.03 -12.31
N VAL A 758 14.78 -16.50 -11.57
CA VAL A 758 13.37 -16.11 -11.77
C VAL A 758 13.20 -14.60 -11.56
N LYS A 759 13.76 -14.04 -10.49
CA LYS A 759 13.76 -12.58 -10.23
C LYS A 759 14.42 -11.79 -11.37
N GLN A 760 15.57 -12.24 -11.86
CA GLN A 760 16.26 -11.57 -12.98
C GLN A 760 15.44 -11.65 -14.27
N LEU A 761 14.88 -12.82 -14.60
CA LEU A 761 14.01 -12.97 -15.76
C LEU A 761 12.77 -12.07 -15.67
N LEU A 762 12.19 -11.90 -14.48
CA LEU A 762 11.09 -10.97 -14.24
C LEU A 762 11.52 -9.50 -14.51
N LEU A 763 12.69 -9.09 -14.04
CA LEU A 763 13.23 -7.75 -14.33
C LEU A 763 13.43 -7.54 -15.84
N ASP A 764 13.97 -8.54 -16.54
CA ASP A 764 14.23 -8.48 -17.98
C ASP A 764 12.95 -8.33 -18.83
N ILE A 765 11.82 -8.88 -18.39
CA ILE A 765 10.53 -8.70 -19.07
C ILE A 765 9.84 -7.38 -18.68
N LEU A 766 10.09 -6.87 -17.47
CA LEU A 766 9.52 -5.60 -17.01
C LEU A 766 10.23 -4.36 -17.59
N GLN A 767 11.46 -4.50 -18.08
CA GLN A 767 12.19 -3.38 -18.68
C GLN A 767 11.61 -2.99 -20.05
N PRO A 768 11.19 -1.72 -20.26
CA PRO A 768 10.50 -1.29 -21.47
C PRO A 768 11.40 -1.17 -22.72
N GLN A 769 12.73 -1.24 -22.58
CA GLN A 769 13.70 -0.95 -23.65
C GLN A 769 14.88 -1.93 -23.67
N GLN A 770 14.62 -3.17 -24.05
CA GLN A 770 15.68 -4.06 -24.54
C GLN A 770 15.92 -3.72 -26.02
N GLN A 771 16.95 -2.91 -26.30
CA GLN A 771 17.36 -2.57 -27.68
C GLN A 771 17.61 -3.87 -28.46
N GLY A 772 16.85 -4.10 -29.54
CA GLY A 772 17.04 -5.26 -30.43
C GLY A 772 15.89 -6.27 -30.50
N ARG A 773 14.82 -6.17 -29.68
CA ARG A 773 13.65 -7.05 -29.82
C ARG A 773 12.84 -6.74 -31.09
N CYS A 774 12.35 -7.78 -31.77
CA CYS A 774 11.43 -7.60 -32.89
C CYS A 774 10.04 -7.15 -32.39
N TRP A 775 9.25 -6.53 -33.29
CA TRP A 775 7.92 -6.00 -32.95
C TRP A 775 6.96 -7.07 -32.40
N LEU A 776 7.02 -8.29 -32.94
CA LEU A 776 6.19 -9.41 -32.47
C LEU A 776 6.50 -9.74 -31.01
N ASN A 777 7.77 -9.94 -30.69
CA ASN A 777 8.22 -10.25 -29.32
C ASN A 777 7.82 -9.14 -28.34
N ARG A 778 7.94 -7.87 -28.77
CA ARG A 778 7.51 -6.74 -27.94
C ARG A 778 6.02 -6.78 -27.64
N ARG A 779 5.17 -7.01 -28.65
CA ARG A 779 3.72 -7.05 -28.48
C ARG A 779 3.27 -8.22 -27.61
N GLN A 780 3.91 -9.38 -27.74
CA GLN A 780 3.59 -10.54 -26.91
C GLN A 780 3.92 -10.30 -25.44
N ILE A 781 5.07 -9.68 -25.16
CA ILE A 781 5.47 -9.34 -23.79
C ILE A 781 4.57 -8.22 -23.23
N ASP A 782 4.47 -7.08 -23.92
CA ASP A 782 3.68 -5.92 -23.45
C ASP A 782 2.18 -6.28 -23.30
N GLY A 783 1.64 -7.08 -24.23
CA GLY A 783 0.29 -7.60 -24.18
C GLY A 783 0.05 -8.56 -23.01
N SER A 784 1.03 -9.41 -22.69
CA SER A 784 0.95 -10.32 -21.53
C SER A 784 1.05 -9.56 -20.20
N LEU A 785 1.78 -8.46 -20.18
CA LEU A 785 1.92 -7.59 -19.00
C LEU A 785 0.74 -6.64 -18.80
N ASN A 786 -0.24 -6.60 -19.72
CA ASN A 786 -1.27 -5.55 -19.77
C ASN A 786 -0.67 -4.13 -19.75
N ARG A 787 0.50 -3.93 -20.37
CA ARG A 787 1.20 -2.64 -20.34
C ARG A 787 0.61 -1.69 -21.38
N THR A 788 0.09 -0.57 -20.91
CA THR A 788 -0.45 0.49 -21.77
C THR A 788 0.50 1.70 -21.87
N PRO A 789 0.45 2.48 -22.96
CA PRO A 789 1.20 3.73 -23.08
C PRO A 789 0.74 4.81 -22.08
N HIS A 790 1.58 5.83 -21.85
CA HIS A 790 1.22 6.95 -20.99
C HIS A 790 -0.02 7.71 -21.51
N GLY A 791 -0.96 8.02 -20.62
CA GLY A 791 -2.23 8.69 -20.96
C GLY A 791 -3.20 7.82 -21.77
N PHE A 792 -3.01 6.49 -21.81
CA PHE A 792 -3.87 5.60 -22.57
C PHE A 792 -5.36 5.71 -22.17
N TYR A 793 -5.68 5.66 -20.87
CA TYR A 793 -7.07 5.73 -20.42
C TYR A 793 -7.71 7.09 -20.76
N ASP A 794 -7.01 8.20 -20.53
CA ASP A 794 -7.48 9.55 -20.91
C ASP A 794 -7.82 9.63 -22.40
N ARG A 795 -7.02 8.98 -23.25
CA ARG A 795 -7.26 8.91 -24.69
C ARG A 795 -8.47 8.05 -25.04
N VAL A 796 -8.70 6.94 -24.33
CA VAL A 796 -9.92 6.14 -24.50
C VAL A 796 -11.15 6.94 -24.11
N TRP A 797 -11.07 7.76 -23.06
CA TRP A 797 -12.15 8.68 -22.70
C TRP A 797 -12.45 9.68 -23.82
N GLN A 798 -11.42 10.30 -24.39
CA GLN A 798 -11.57 11.23 -25.53
C GLN A 798 -12.21 10.56 -26.75
N ILE A 799 -11.88 9.30 -27.02
CA ILE A 799 -12.56 8.52 -28.07
C ILE A 799 -14.04 8.37 -27.70
N LEU A 800 -14.34 8.00 -26.45
CA LEU A 800 -15.70 7.77 -25.99
C LEU A 800 -16.57 9.02 -26.09
N GLU A 801 -16.01 10.22 -25.82
CA GLU A 801 -16.68 11.52 -26.02
C GLU A 801 -17.12 11.75 -27.49
N ARG A 802 -16.44 11.11 -28.45
CA ARG A 802 -16.68 11.24 -29.89
C ARG A 802 -17.34 10.01 -30.53
N THR A 803 -17.83 9.08 -29.71
CA THR A 803 -18.52 7.87 -30.17
C THR A 803 -19.87 7.74 -29.46
N PRO A 804 -20.95 8.33 -30.00
CA PRO A 804 -22.29 8.33 -29.39
C PRO A 804 -22.80 6.93 -29.01
N ASN A 805 -22.45 5.95 -29.84
CA ASN A 805 -22.88 4.55 -29.70
C ASN A 805 -21.80 3.65 -29.09
N GLY A 806 -20.77 4.22 -28.45
CA GLY A 806 -19.74 3.48 -27.73
C GLY A 806 -18.72 2.75 -28.60
N VAL A 807 -17.90 1.92 -27.94
CA VAL A 807 -16.79 1.15 -28.53
C VAL A 807 -17.02 -0.34 -28.24
N ILE A 808 -16.70 -1.21 -29.20
CA ILE A 808 -16.79 -2.67 -29.04
C ILE A 808 -15.49 -3.35 -29.46
N VAL A 809 -15.07 -4.35 -28.68
CA VAL A 809 -13.93 -5.25 -28.98
C VAL A 809 -14.15 -6.61 -28.34
N ALA A 810 -13.84 -7.68 -29.05
CA ALA A 810 -13.98 -9.06 -28.57
C ALA A 810 -15.37 -9.31 -27.92
N GLU A 811 -16.42 -8.82 -28.58
CA GLU A 811 -17.83 -8.88 -28.13
C GLU A 811 -18.14 -8.12 -26.82
N LYS A 812 -17.17 -7.43 -26.21
CA LYS A 812 -17.35 -6.55 -25.05
C LYS A 812 -17.67 -5.13 -25.49
N TYR A 813 -18.78 -4.61 -24.98
CA TYR A 813 -19.29 -3.29 -25.30
C TYR A 813 -19.00 -2.28 -24.19
N LEU A 814 -18.32 -1.20 -24.54
CA LEU A 814 -18.10 -0.02 -23.71
C LEU A 814 -19.06 1.09 -24.16
N PRO A 815 -20.19 1.30 -23.45
CA PRO A 815 -21.14 2.34 -23.83
C PRO A 815 -20.62 3.74 -23.52
N GLN A 816 -21.05 4.73 -24.30
CA GLN A 816 -20.78 6.14 -24.00
C GLN A 816 -21.57 6.61 -22.77
N GLN A 817 -22.88 6.30 -22.74
CA GLN A 817 -23.76 6.58 -21.63
C GLN A 817 -24.24 5.26 -21.00
N PRO A 818 -24.25 5.14 -19.66
CA PRO A 818 -24.05 6.19 -18.67
C PRO A 818 -22.59 6.41 -18.26
N THR A 819 -21.61 5.83 -18.96
CA THR A 819 -20.18 5.91 -18.58
C THR A 819 -19.70 7.35 -18.38
N LEU A 820 -20.00 8.26 -19.32
CA LEU A 820 -19.63 9.68 -19.20
C LEU A 820 -20.47 10.45 -18.17
N SER A 821 -21.66 9.98 -17.80
CA SER A 821 -22.50 10.64 -16.79
C SER A 821 -22.16 10.21 -15.36
N ASP A 822 -21.70 8.97 -15.20
CA ASP A 822 -21.53 8.32 -13.90
C ASP A 822 -20.09 8.35 -13.39
N MET A 823 -19.12 8.56 -14.29
CA MET A 823 -17.68 8.51 -14.00
C MET A 823 -16.98 9.79 -14.48
N THR A 824 -15.70 9.94 -14.16
CA THR A 824 -14.84 11.01 -14.70
C THR A 824 -13.58 10.46 -15.34
N MET A 825 -12.99 11.23 -16.27
CA MET A 825 -11.81 10.85 -17.06
C MET A 825 -10.64 10.31 -16.22
N TYR A 826 -10.43 10.86 -15.03
CA TYR A 826 -9.29 10.53 -14.16
C TYR A 826 -9.63 9.50 -13.08
N GLU A 827 -10.84 8.93 -13.10
CA GLU A 827 -11.25 7.95 -12.11
C GLU A 827 -10.75 6.54 -12.43
N MET A 828 -10.28 5.86 -11.38
CA MET A 828 -9.85 4.46 -11.45
C MET A 828 -10.94 3.52 -11.99
N ASN A 829 -12.21 3.79 -11.67
CA ASN A 829 -13.33 2.95 -12.11
C ASN A 829 -13.47 2.91 -13.63
N PHE A 830 -13.23 4.04 -14.30
CA PHE A 830 -13.23 4.11 -15.76
C PHE A 830 -12.06 3.30 -16.34
N SER A 831 -10.84 3.46 -15.80
CA SER A 831 -9.68 2.69 -16.23
C SER A 831 -9.88 1.18 -16.06
N LEU A 832 -10.50 0.75 -14.94
CA LEU A 832 -10.86 -0.65 -14.70
C LEU A 832 -11.92 -1.16 -15.68
N LEU A 833 -12.88 -0.33 -16.08
CA LEU A 833 -13.89 -0.67 -17.09
C LEU A 833 -13.26 -0.89 -18.48
N VAL A 834 -12.30 -0.03 -18.85
CA VAL A 834 -11.50 -0.19 -20.09
C VAL A 834 -10.66 -1.46 -20.02
N GLU A 835 -10.07 -1.79 -18.87
CA GLU A 835 -9.35 -3.04 -18.68
C GLU A 835 -10.24 -4.28 -18.80
N ASP A 836 -11.46 -4.26 -18.26
CA ASP A 836 -12.43 -5.37 -18.40
C ASP A 836 -12.83 -5.59 -19.86
N MET A 837 -13.02 -4.51 -20.61
CA MET A 837 -13.27 -4.57 -22.05
C MET A 837 -12.14 -5.28 -22.80
N LEU A 838 -10.87 -5.02 -22.45
CA LEU A 838 -9.70 -5.64 -23.07
C LEU A 838 -9.35 -7.02 -22.51
N GLN A 839 -9.94 -7.44 -21.37
CA GLN A 839 -9.59 -8.67 -20.67
C GLN A 839 -9.93 -9.93 -21.48
N ASN A 840 -11.00 -9.89 -22.28
CA ASN A 840 -11.49 -11.01 -23.09
C ASN A 840 -10.62 -11.33 -24.32
N ILE A 841 -9.54 -10.56 -24.54
CA ILE A 841 -8.61 -10.83 -25.63
C ILE A 841 -7.60 -11.88 -25.19
N ASP A 842 -7.78 -13.11 -25.65
CA ASP A 842 -6.95 -14.26 -25.28
C ASP A 842 -5.51 -14.17 -25.81
N GLN A 843 -5.30 -13.47 -26.93
CA GLN A 843 -3.98 -13.37 -27.58
C GLN A 843 -3.25 -12.09 -27.16
N PRO A 844 -2.09 -12.19 -26.47
CA PRO A 844 -1.31 -11.03 -26.02
C PRO A 844 -0.97 -10.04 -27.14
N GLU A 845 -0.52 -10.54 -28.28
CA GLU A 845 -0.15 -9.71 -29.43
C GLU A 845 -1.34 -8.95 -30.03
N TYR A 846 -2.52 -9.57 -30.03
CA TYR A 846 -3.73 -8.94 -30.55
C TYR A 846 -4.23 -7.87 -29.59
N ARG A 847 -4.18 -8.14 -28.28
CA ARG A 847 -4.47 -7.14 -27.24
C ARG A 847 -3.61 -5.90 -27.43
N GLN A 848 -2.32 -6.08 -27.67
CA GLN A 848 -1.43 -4.94 -27.89
C GLN A 848 -1.72 -4.18 -29.19
N ILE A 849 -2.15 -4.88 -30.25
CA ILE A 849 -2.60 -4.23 -31.50
C ILE A 849 -3.83 -3.34 -31.24
N ILE A 850 -4.79 -3.79 -30.42
CA ILE A 850 -5.96 -2.99 -30.05
C ILE A 850 -5.56 -1.75 -29.24
N VAL A 851 -4.64 -1.89 -28.28
CA VAL A 851 -4.09 -0.76 -27.51
C VAL A 851 -3.42 0.26 -28.44
N GLU A 852 -2.59 -0.20 -29.37
CA GLU A 852 -1.94 0.67 -30.37
C GLU A 852 -2.96 1.34 -31.29
N LEU A 853 -4.01 0.63 -31.72
CA LEU A 853 -5.09 1.18 -32.55
C LEU A 853 -5.82 2.31 -31.83
N LEU A 854 -6.23 2.11 -30.58
CA LEU A 854 -6.91 3.13 -29.78
C LEU A 854 -6.05 4.39 -29.63
N MET A 855 -4.74 4.23 -29.42
CA MET A 855 -3.82 5.37 -29.36
C MET A 855 -3.78 6.17 -30.67
N VAL A 856 -3.86 5.50 -31.82
CA VAL A 856 -3.88 6.16 -33.13
C VAL A 856 -5.24 6.81 -33.40
N VAL A 857 -6.35 6.14 -33.08
CA VAL A 857 -7.71 6.71 -33.23
C VAL A 857 -7.84 7.99 -32.41
N SER A 858 -7.39 7.98 -31.16
CA SER A 858 -7.36 9.19 -30.32
C SER A 858 -6.53 10.31 -30.96
N LEU A 859 -5.34 10.03 -31.50
CA LEU A 859 -4.53 11.04 -32.19
C LEU A 859 -5.20 11.61 -33.44
N ILE A 860 -5.97 10.80 -34.17
CA ILE A 860 -6.73 11.25 -35.34
C ILE A 860 -7.85 12.19 -34.90
N LEU A 861 -8.63 11.82 -33.88
CA LEU A 861 -9.71 12.65 -33.35
C LEU A 861 -9.20 13.95 -32.73
N GLU A 862 -8.06 13.90 -32.03
CA GLU A 862 -7.42 15.08 -31.42
C GLU A 862 -6.98 16.09 -32.49
N ARG A 863 -6.50 15.60 -33.65
CA ARG A 863 -6.06 16.45 -34.77
C ARG A 863 -7.20 16.97 -35.63
N ASN A 864 -8.36 16.32 -35.61
CA ASN A 864 -9.51 16.68 -36.43
C ASN A 864 -10.75 16.81 -35.52
N PRO A 865 -10.89 17.93 -34.78
CA PRO A 865 -11.97 18.12 -33.80
C PRO A 865 -13.37 18.06 -34.40
N GLU A 866 -13.53 18.20 -35.71
CA GLU A 866 -14.77 18.11 -36.47
C GLU A 866 -15.24 16.67 -36.74
N LEU A 867 -14.40 15.66 -36.47
CA LEU A 867 -14.74 14.26 -36.69
C LEU A 867 -15.46 13.65 -35.49
N GLU A 868 -16.56 12.95 -35.78
CA GLU A 868 -17.36 12.17 -34.82
C GLU A 868 -17.85 10.89 -35.50
N PHE A 869 -17.85 9.77 -34.76
CA PHE A 869 -18.35 8.49 -35.26
C PHE A 869 -19.88 8.48 -35.27
N GLN A 870 -20.49 7.94 -36.33
CA GLN A 870 -21.96 7.85 -36.42
C GLN A 870 -22.54 6.65 -35.68
N ASP A 871 -21.84 5.53 -35.67
CA ASP A 871 -22.26 4.27 -35.06
C ASP A 871 -21.18 3.75 -34.10
N LYS A 872 -21.45 2.62 -33.45
CA LYS A 872 -20.52 1.94 -32.56
C LYS A 872 -19.21 1.65 -33.29
N VAL A 873 -18.09 1.88 -32.61
CA VAL A 873 -16.77 1.64 -33.18
C VAL A 873 -16.36 0.21 -32.90
N ASP A 874 -16.38 -0.63 -33.95
CA ASP A 874 -15.91 -2.01 -33.90
C ASP A 874 -14.39 -2.07 -34.16
N LEU A 875 -13.63 -2.24 -33.09
CA LEU A 875 -12.17 -2.29 -33.16
C LEU A 875 -11.68 -3.54 -33.91
N ASP A 876 -12.39 -4.66 -33.81
CA ASP A 876 -12.02 -5.89 -34.51
C ASP A 876 -12.17 -5.73 -36.03
N LYS A 877 -13.26 -5.09 -36.47
CA LYS A 877 -13.47 -4.74 -37.88
C LYS A 877 -12.37 -3.80 -38.39
N LEU A 878 -12.02 -2.76 -37.63
CA LEU A 878 -10.96 -1.83 -38.01
C LEU A 878 -9.58 -2.51 -38.18
N VAL A 879 -9.22 -3.44 -37.28
CA VAL A 879 -7.96 -4.20 -37.42
C VAL A 879 -8.00 -5.08 -38.67
N LYS A 880 -9.11 -5.77 -38.94
CA LYS A 880 -9.28 -6.62 -40.13
C LYS A 880 -9.15 -5.83 -41.43
N GLU A 881 -9.78 -4.67 -41.50
CA GLU A 881 -9.71 -3.81 -42.68
C GLU A 881 -8.30 -3.23 -42.87
N ALA A 882 -7.68 -2.73 -41.81
CA ALA A 882 -6.30 -2.24 -41.85
C ALA A 882 -5.32 -3.32 -42.36
N PHE A 883 -5.51 -4.57 -41.94
CA PHE A 883 -4.73 -5.71 -42.42
C PHE A 883 -4.97 -5.98 -43.91
N HIS A 884 -6.22 -5.95 -44.38
CA HIS A 884 -6.56 -6.12 -45.80
C HIS A 884 -5.91 -5.04 -46.69
N TYR A 885 -5.93 -3.77 -46.24
CA TYR A 885 -5.25 -2.68 -46.94
C TYR A 885 -3.73 -2.89 -46.99
N PHE A 886 -3.13 -3.36 -45.89
CA PHE A 886 -1.72 -3.70 -45.86
C PHE A 886 -1.35 -4.81 -46.86
N GLN A 887 -2.17 -5.87 -46.96
CA GLN A 887 -1.96 -6.96 -47.93
C GLN A 887 -2.06 -6.49 -49.40
N LYS A 888 -3.01 -5.59 -49.70
CA LYS A 888 -3.15 -4.98 -51.03
C LYS A 888 -1.92 -4.16 -51.42
N ASP A 889 -1.33 -3.43 -50.47
CA ASP A 889 -0.12 -2.64 -50.72
C ASP A 889 1.12 -3.53 -50.92
N GLU A 890 1.26 -4.62 -50.15
CA GLU A 890 2.35 -5.61 -50.31
C GLU A 890 2.31 -6.31 -51.67
N THR A 891 1.12 -6.71 -52.12
CA THR A 891 0.93 -7.34 -53.45
C THR A 891 1.24 -6.38 -54.59
N ARG A 892 0.97 -5.08 -54.40
CA ARG A 892 1.32 -4.01 -55.36
C ARG A 892 2.84 -3.73 -55.42
N LEU A 893 3.55 -3.89 -54.29
CA LEU A 893 5.01 -3.74 -54.19
C LEU A 893 5.77 -4.97 -54.72
N LYS A 894 5.26 -6.19 -54.51
CA LYS A 894 5.84 -7.45 -55.04
C LYS A 894 5.75 -7.59 -56.56
N GLY A 895 4.95 -6.74 -57.25
CA GLY A 895 4.92 -6.67 -58.71
C GLY A 895 6.16 -6.05 -59.37
N VAL A 896 7.11 -5.52 -58.59
CA VAL A 896 8.26 -4.75 -59.11
C VAL A 896 9.63 -5.40 -58.89
N GLU A 897 9.78 -6.42 -58.03
CA GLU A 897 11.09 -7.08 -57.82
C GLU A 897 10.99 -8.61 -57.71
N LYS A 898 11.77 -9.31 -58.57
CA LYS A 898 11.99 -10.76 -58.51
C LYS A 898 12.89 -11.11 -57.31
N GLN A 899 12.46 -12.15 -56.59
CA GLN A 899 13.00 -12.83 -55.41
C GLN A 899 14.45 -13.39 -55.56
N PRO A 900 15.19 -13.77 -54.46
CA PRO A 900 14.78 -14.89 -53.60
C PRO A 900 15.16 -14.90 -52.09
N GLU A 901 14.53 -15.88 -51.42
CA GLU A 901 14.83 -16.52 -50.12
C GLU A 901 14.39 -15.83 -48.81
N ARG A 902 13.19 -16.22 -48.33
CA ARG A 902 12.81 -16.17 -46.91
C ARG A 902 12.08 -17.44 -46.51
N THR A 903 12.67 -18.21 -45.61
CA THR A 903 12.03 -19.30 -44.86
C THR A 903 11.02 -18.70 -43.89
N CYS A 904 9.72 -18.84 -44.19
CA CYS A 904 8.62 -18.51 -43.30
C CYS A 904 8.21 -19.76 -42.52
N PHE A 905 8.36 -19.75 -41.19
CA PHE A 905 7.63 -20.65 -40.32
C PHE A 905 6.21 -20.12 -40.16
N ASN A 906 5.23 -20.86 -40.68
CA ASN A 906 3.81 -20.55 -40.54
C ASN A 906 3.33 -21.00 -39.16
N THR A 907 2.75 -20.08 -38.38
CA THR A 907 1.88 -20.43 -37.25
C THR A 907 0.49 -19.86 -37.54
N GLU A 908 -0.49 -20.76 -37.65
CA GLU A 908 -1.90 -20.43 -37.89
C GLU A 908 -2.51 -19.76 -36.65
N ILE A 909 -3.12 -18.59 -36.84
CA ILE A 909 -3.86 -17.85 -35.81
C ILE A 909 -5.37 -18.05 -36.06
N LYS A 910 -6.10 -18.57 -35.07
CA LYS A 910 -7.56 -18.76 -35.14
C LYS A 910 -8.26 -17.70 -34.27
N PRO A 911 -9.13 -16.84 -34.83
CA PRO A 911 -10.07 -16.05 -34.04
C PRO A 911 -11.21 -16.92 -33.47
N PRO A 912 -11.93 -16.47 -32.43
CA PRO A 912 -12.96 -17.25 -31.74
C PRO A 912 -14.26 -17.49 -32.54
N SER A 913 -14.38 -17.03 -33.78
CA SER A 913 -15.55 -17.28 -34.64
C SER A 913 -15.14 -17.63 -36.08
N ASN A 914 -15.78 -18.67 -36.64
CA ASN A 914 -15.52 -19.41 -37.89
C ASN A 914 -15.13 -18.59 -39.14
N SER A 915 -13.96 -17.96 -39.11
CA SER A 915 -13.31 -17.32 -40.26
C SER A 915 -11.81 -17.33 -40.03
N THR A 916 -11.11 -18.22 -40.73
CA THR A 916 -9.66 -18.42 -40.65
C THR A 916 -8.94 -17.11 -41.01
N LEU A 917 -8.30 -16.47 -40.04
CA LEU A 917 -7.53 -15.23 -40.24
C LEU A 917 -6.04 -15.57 -40.16
N VAL A 918 -5.43 -15.86 -41.30
CA VAL A 918 -4.00 -16.17 -41.40
C VAL A 918 -3.21 -14.87 -41.26
N ILE A 919 -2.78 -14.52 -40.05
CA ILE A 919 -1.81 -13.44 -39.84
C ILE A 919 -0.42 -13.98 -40.14
N VAL A 920 0.04 -13.79 -41.39
CA VAL A 920 1.45 -14.03 -41.75
C VAL A 920 2.29 -12.87 -41.20
N THR A 921 2.90 -13.04 -40.02
CA THR A 921 3.84 -12.07 -39.46
C THR A 921 5.21 -12.24 -40.09
N TYR A 922 5.51 -11.45 -41.12
CA TYR A 922 6.85 -11.34 -41.68
C TYR A 922 7.82 -10.79 -40.62
N HIS A 923 8.95 -11.48 -40.47
CA HIS A 923 9.97 -11.27 -39.42
C HIS A 923 10.66 -9.89 -39.41
N ARG A 924 10.29 -8.96 -40.30
CA ARG A 924 10.67 -7.55 -40.28
C ARG A 924 9.52 -6.74 -40.90
N THR A 925 9.15 -5.63 -40.27
CA THR A 925 8.37 -4.51 -40.82
C THR A 925 6.83 -4.59 -40.95
N TRP A 926 6.08 -4.98 -39.91
CA TRP A 926 4.74 -4.37 -39.74
C TRP A 926 4.82 -3.28 -38.67
N ASN A 927 5.01 -2.04 -39.14
CA ASN A 927 4.93 -0.84 -38.32
C ASN A 927 3.49 -0.30 -38.43
N PRO A 928 2.68 -0.32 -37.35
CA PRO A 928 1.31 0.16 -37.37
C PRO A 928 1.25 1.63 -37.81
N TYR A 929 2.26 2.46 -37.51
CA TYR A 929 2.27 3.84 -37.99
C TYR A 929 2.27 3.94 -39.52
N ARG A 930 2.82 2.98 -40.29
CA ARG A 930 2.76 3.02 -41.77
C ARG A 930 1.46 2.47 -42.36
N GLY A 931 0.78 1.54 -41.69
CA GLY A 931 -0.49 0.96 -42.15
C GLY A 931 -1.72 1.73 -41.64
N ILE A 932 -1.68 2.19 -40.39
CA ILE A 932 -2.77 2.87 -39.69
C ILE A 932 -2.83 4.37 -40.06
N LEU A 933 -1.72 5.02 -40.43
CA LEU A 933 -1.75 6.37 -41.04
C LEU A 933 -2.53 6.42 -42.37
N LYS A 934 -2.86 5.25 -42.95
CA LYS A 934 -3.69 5.13 -44.16
C LYS A 934 -5.15 4.74 -43.88
N LEU A 935 -5.63 4.83 -42.63
CA LEU A 935 -7.05 4.71 -42.31
C LEU A 935 -7.89 5.91 -42.80
N HIS A 936 -7.26 6.98 -43.28
CA HIS A 936 -7.92 8.18 -43.83
C HIS A 936 -9.10 7.85 -44.79
N PRO A 937 -9.00 6.89 -45.73
CA PRO A 937 -10.10 6.57 -46.65
C PRO A 937 -11.22 5.70 -46.03
N ILE A 938 -10.98 5.04 -44.89
CA ILE A 938 -12.01 4.30 -44.14
C ILE A 938 -12.85 5.30 -43.33
N PHE A 939 -12.16 6.27 -42.73
CA PHE A 939 -12.76 7.37 -42.01
C PHE A 939 -13.57 8.31 -42.93
N ASP A 940 -13.19 8.49 -44.19
CA ASP A 940 -13.98 9.24 -45.19
C ASP A 940 -15.34 8.57 -45.55
N GLY A 941 -15.53 7.28 -45.25
CA GLY A 941 -16.78 6.54 -45.53
C GLY A 941 -17.78 6.48 -44.36
N ASP A 942 -17.27 6.43 -43.12
CA ASP A 942 -18.08 6.29 -41.89
C ASP A 942 -18.18 7.61 -41.07
N LEU A 943 -17.40 8.65 -41.40
CA LEU A 943 -17.47 9.97 -40.78
C LEU A 943 -18.10 10.97 -41.76
N ILE A 944 -19.30 11.45 -41.47
CA ILE A 944 -19.84 12.65 -42.11
C ILE A 944 -19.68 13.80 -41.13
N LEU A 945 -19.07 14.88 -41.60
CA LEU A 945 -19.04 16.19 -40.94
C LEU A 945 -20.45 16.57 -40.50
N LYS A 946 -20.73 16.51 -39.20
CA LYS A 946 -21.89 17.17 -38.64
C LYS A 946 -21.58 18.66 -38.64
N GLU A 947 -22.15 19.41 -39.57
CA GLU A 947 -22.19 20.87 -39.43
C GLU A 947 -22.87 21.19 -38.09
N ILE A 948 -22.09 21.75 -37.17
CA ILE A 948 -22.64 22.40 -35.98
C ILE A 948 -23.53 23.53 -36.51
N SER A 949 -24.84 23.34 -36.45
CA SER A 949 -25.80 24.40 -36.78
C SER A 949 -25.55 25.59 -35.86
N PRO A 950 -25.35 26.81 -36.38
CA PRO A 950 -25.26 27.99 -35.53
C PRO A 950 -26.61 28.20 -34.84
N GLU A 951 -26.60 28.31 -33.51
CA GLU A 951 -27.75 28.81 -32.76
C GLU A 951 -28.22 30.16 -33.36
N PRO A 952 -29.54 30.40 -33.45
CA PRO A 952 -30.06 31.64 -33.99
C PRO A 952 -29.68 32.81 -33.06
N PRO A 953 -29.28 33.97 -33.61
CA PRO A 953 -28.95 35.12 -32.80
C PRO A 953 -30.20 35.63 -32.04
N PRO A 954 -30.05 36.12 -30.80
CA PRO A 954 -31.16 36.77 -30.11
C PRO A 954 -31.61 38.04 -30.84
N LEU A 955 -32.93 38.22 -30.89
CA LEU A 955 -33.66 39.31 -31.53
C LEU A 955 -33.07 40.70 -31.25
N ALA A 956 -32.93 41.48 -32.32
CA ALA A 956 -32.53 42.89 -32.31
C ALA A 956 -33.57 43.76 -31.60
N ILE A 957 -33.08 44.64 -30.73
CA ILE A 957 -33.80 45.84 -30.23
C ILE A 957 -33.21 47.04 -30.96
N GLU A 958 -34.08 47.90 -31.51
CA GLU A 958 -33.79 49.05 -32.37
C GLU A 958 -32.93 50.17 -31.72
N PRO A 959 -32.26 51.02 -32.54
CA PRO A 959 -31.37 52.07 -32.07
C PRO A 959 -32.07 53.44 -31.91
N PRO A 960 -31.51 54.39 -31.13
CA PRO A 960 -31.76 55.82 -31.30
C PRO A 960 -30.64 56.53 -32.10
N PRO A 961 -30.89 57.74 -32.62
CA PRO A 961 -30.23 58.26 -33.82
C PRO A 961 -28.94 59.08 -33.58
N LYS A 962 -28.17 59.20 -34.67
CA LYS A 962 -26.92 59.98 -34.81
C LYS A 962 -27.13 61.49 -34.66
N LEU A 963 -26.13 62.15 -34.07
CA LEU A 963 -25.77 63.53 -34.36
C LEU A 963 -24.27 63.63 -34.68
N ILE A 964 -24.03 64.47 -35.69
CA ILE A 964 -22.81 64.63 -36.50
C ILE A 964 -21.86 65.63 -35.85
N GLY A 965 -20.54 65.49 -36.05
CA GLY A 965 -19.62 66.63 -35.84
C GLY A 965 -18.13 66.32 -35.81
N SER A 966 -17.54 66.22 -37.00
CA SER A 966 -16.14 66.53 -37.39
C SER A 966 -15.20 67.25 -36.40
N LYS A 967 -13.93 66.80 -36.33
CA LYS A 967 -12.73 67.51 -36.85
C LYS A 967 -11.41 66.82 -36.43
N LEU A 968 -10.55 66.53 -37.41
CA LEU A 968 -9.07 66.44 -37.32
C LEU A 968 -8.47 67.86 -37.11
N PRO A 969 -7.15 68.10 -36.88
CA PRO A 969 -5.98 67.21 -36.81
C PRO A 969 -4.90 67.52 -35.71
N MET A 970 -3.86 66.67 -35.68
CA MET A 970 -2.41 66.92 -35.46
C MET A 970 -1.77 67.32 -34.11
N ASP A 971 -0.65 66.62 -33.88
CA ASP A 971 0.65 67.02 -33.29
C ASP A 971 1.02 66.81 -31.80
N GLN A 972 2.10 66.02 -31.66
CA GLN A 972 3.35 66.20 -30.88
C GLN A 972 3.33 66.23 -29.34
N ASP A 973 4.03 65.21 -28.81
CA ASP A 973 5.10 65.21 -27.79
C ASP A 973 4.97 65.92 -26.42
N THR A 974 5.68 65.31 -25.45
CA THR A 974 6.17 65.80 -24.14
C THR A 974 5.44 65.45 -22.82
N THR A 975 5.89 64.33 -22.22
CA THR A 975 6.53 64.16 -20.87
C THR A 975 5.88 64.52 -19.51
N LEU A 976 5.97 63.52 -18.59
CA LEU A 976 6.31 63.55 -17.13
C LEU A 976 5.26 64.06 -16.11
N PRO A 977 5.31 63.74 -14.78
CA PRO A 977 6.29 62.94 -14.00
C PRO A 977 5.76 61.90 -12.95
N GLU A 978 6.72 61.08 -12.49
CA GLU A 978 6.99 60.37 -11.20
C GLU A 978 6.29 60.90 -9.90
N GLN A 979 6.12 60.20 -8.76
CA GLN A 979 6.89 59.17 -8.03
C GLN A 979 6.11 58.71 -6.76
N GLN A 980 6.18 57.43 -6.33
CA GLN A 980 6.59 56.94 -4.97
C GLN A 980 6.23 55.45 -4.68
N MET A 981 7.28 54.65 -4.41
CA MET A 981 7.51 53.55 -3.41
C MET A 981 6.50 52.37 -3.29
N GLU A 982 6.86 51.08 -3.13
CA GLU A 982 8.07 50.37 -2.70
C GLU A 982 7.93 48.83 -3.00
N ASN A 983 9.05 48.10 -3.21
CA ASN A 983 9.27 46.62 -3.13
C ASN A 983 8.55 45.70 -4.16
N LEU A 984 9.15 44.82 -4.99
CA LEU A 984 10.39 44.04 -4.99
C LEU A 984 10.98 43.97 -6.43
N GLN A 985 12.28 44.17 -6.56
CA GLN A 985 13.07 44.43 -7.79
C GLN A 985 14.37 43.59 -7.69
N THR A 986 15.15 43.16 -8.69
CA THR A 986 15.35 43.42 -10.13
C THR A 986 16.40 42.38 -10.61
N TYR A 987 16.32 41.75 -11.80
CA TYR A 987 16.95 42.08 -13.10
C TYR A 987 18.47 41.85 -13.31
N LEU A 988 18.75 41.18 -14.44
CA LEU A 988 19.65 41.49 -15.58
C LEU A 988 21.05 42.14 -15.45
N HIS A 989 21.99 41.47 -16.15
CA HIS A 989 23.07 41.93 -17.06
C HIS A 989 24.23 42.89 -16.64
N CYS A 990 25.43 42.29 -16.62
CA CYS A 990 26.79 42.68 -17.10
C CYS A 990 27.40 44.11 -16.98
N TYR A 991 28.72 44.09 -16.63
CA TYR A 991 29.86 45.02 -16.84
C TYR A 991 30.42 45.86 -15.64
N ASP A 992 31.68 45.50 -15.29
CA ASP A 992 32.88 46.17 -14.74
C ASP A 992 32.92 47.19 -13.58
N ASP A 993 33.82 46.83 -12.65
CA ASP A 993 34.84 47.61 -11.90
C ASP A 993 34.47 48.85 -11.08
N GLN A 994 34.69 48.75 -9.76
CA GLN A 994 35.77 49.49 -9.07
C GLN A 994 36.01 48.98 -7.63
N HIS A 995 37.20 48.43 -7.41
CA HIS A 995 37.86 48.19 -6.11
C HIS A 995 37.99 49.47 -5.25
N PRO A 996 38.18 49.38 -3.91
CA PRO A 996 39.52 49.12 -3.33
C PRO A 996 39.59 48.08 -2.18
N PRO A 997 40.74 47.39 -2.00
CA PRO A 997 41.09 46.47 -0.89
C PRO A 997 41.72 47.28 0.28
N PRO A 998 42.21 46.74 1.45
CA PRO A 998 42.82 45.41 1.74
C PRO A 998 42.26 44.77 3.04
N SER A 999 42.59 43.55 3.49
CA SER A 999 43.92 43.01 3.80
C SER A 999 43.81 41.55 4.28
N LYS A 1000 44.76 40.71 3.83
CA LYS A 1000 45.60 39.74 4.58
C LYS A 1000 44.95 39.07 5.81
N ILE A 1001 45.07 37.75 6.01
CA ILE A 1001 46.31 37.07 6.42
C ILE A 1001 46.11 35.56 6.27
N ASP A 1002 47.11 34.91 5.66
CA ASP A 1002 47.74 33.60 5.89
C ASP A 1002 46.93 32.42 6.48
N GLY A 1003 47.08 31.18 6.02
CA GLY A 1003 48.08 30.64 5.11
C GLY A 1003 48.02 29.11 5.08
N SER A 1004 48.71 28.55 4.07
CA SER A 1004 49.43 27.26 4.05
C SER A 1004 48.71 26.01 4.61
N TYR A 1005 48.58 24.90 3.89
CA TYR A 1005 49.71 24.12 3.36
C TYR A 1005 49.33 23.30 2.11
N THR A 1006 50.19 23.46 1.10
CA THR A 1006 50.45 22.62 -0.07
C THR A 1006 51.14 21.29 0.30
N CYS A 1007 50.88 20.24 -0.49
CA CYS A 1007 51.89 19.41 -1.21
C CYS A 1007 51.22 18.13 -1.76
N LEU A 1008 51.17 17.95 -3.10
CA LEU A 1008 52.06 17.09 -3.93
C LEU A 1008 51.77 15.59 -3.75
N SER A 1009 51.56 14.75 -4.77
CA SER A 1009 52.00 14.79 -6.17
C SER A 1009 51.37 13.64 -7.01
N GLN A 1010 51.21 13.92 -8.31
CA GLN A 1010 51.51 13.11 -9.52
C GLN A 1010 50.81 11.75 -9.78
N HIS A 1011 49.95 11.72 -10.80
CA HIS A 1011 50.13 11.12 -12.16
C HIS A 1011 49.48 9.73 -12.27
N GLY A 1012 48.45 9.54 -13.10
CA GLY A 1012 48.65 9.24 -14.52
C GLY A 1012 47.33 9.05 -15.29
N VAL A 1013 47.41 9.36 -16.57
CA VAL A 1013 46.38 9.44 -17.61
C VAL A 1013 45.99 8.04 -18.15
N LEU A 1014 44.70 7.84 -18.51
CA LEU A 1014 44.16 7.04 -19.64
C LEU A 1014 42.62 7.00 -19.53
N ARG A 1015 41.87 7.83 -20.27
CA ARG A 1015 41.20 7.58 -21.56
C ARG A 1015 40.32 6.32 -21.67
N GLN A 1016 39.05 6.60 -22.00
CA GLN A 1016 38.15 5.91 -22.95
C GLN A 1016 37.31 4.69 -22.51
N VAL A 1017 35.99 4.87 -22.71
CA VAL A 1017 34.98 3.89 -23.16
C VAL A 1017 34.61 2.77 -22.17
N HIS A 1018 33.53 2.96 -21.39
CA HIS A 1018 32.18 2.49 -21.72
C HIS A 1018 31.15 2.98 -20.71
#